data_AF-A0AA39LPA1-F1
#
_entry.id   AF-A0AA39LPA1-F1
#
_cell.length_a   1.000
_cell.length_b   1.000
_cell.length_c   1.000
_cell.angle_alpha   90.00
_cell.angle_beta   90.00
_cell.angle_gamma   90.00
#
_symmetry.space_group_name_H-M   'P 1'
#
loop_
_entity.id
_entity.type
_entity.pdbx_description
1 polymer ?
#
loop_
_entity_poly.entity_id
_entity_poly.type
_entity_poly.pdbx_seq_one_letter_code
_entity_poly.pdbx_strand_id
1 'polypeptide(L)'
;MSSAISQLCAVIIRERYGNTPLAIVGALAKGPLPLPVIAKELAPNFRLRKIKRALATLVHFGYVSFKLDGVRAMYQLESSMILNCLKIPRVCANLFGSYGPSADALFLEFMMFGKQPYSRAVREASKGAVEELSNIRAIFHSLVDTHLLQRCPAVVLEAHDCPVFEENYDRRSLPDIFFGDEVTKYLEQGGKCEPLDGVPRKRKFDDRKEEAPDAGILWSIDWVRVDRLLRDYLVREAIAMCNIVDPVCKNTAFSFIHLCQTRCEIHALSSAATAVADIVRATKENNPTLEKHTIERALRILHEDSQGIIRRTGDSAGGLYVLDYDKAITLLCEVQIESYIREKLGTRAVRIFKLLLQKGFLEEEQIEKFVMMSAKETRELTYALVDASFVSIRHISKTNDFAPARTFYLYHVNMPNVVSHMLNATAKSIYNIVVRRLHEDKRYAGLLEQKLKLDEVLKKIAESENLTADEKTEQEEDVKDTYMSNEDRAFLEKYEGAVKKASLIEVLQADTFMMFEQKTMADAATIKKIEEGFAKLQASKDCHSLLKKYLTKEVMDKLKGKKTALGATLLDVIQSGVANLDSGVGVYAPDAESYTLFKDLFDPLIEDYHNGFGANQKQPATDLGEDKLSQLADLDPEGKFINSTRIRCGRSFAGYPFNPCLTEANYLEMEGKVKKVFGEMKEAELQGTYYPLDGMTKEVQTQLIQDHFLFKEGDRFLQAANACRYWPKGRGIYHNKNKTFLVWVNEEDHLRIISMQKGGNVGQVLGRLIKGAKAIQEQAPFSRDERLGWLTFCPSNLGTTVRASVHIKLPKTSARPDFKKICDDLKLQIRGIHGEHSESAGGVYDISNKARLGLTEFEAVKQMYDGVKYLIELEKKA
;
A
#
# COMPACT_ATOMS: atom_id res chain seq x y z
N MET A 1 -3.80 -7.15 17.60
CA MET A 1 -2.57 -7.96 17.60
C MET A 1 -2.93 -9.42 17.84
N SER A 2 -2.24 -10.36 17.20
CA SER A 2 -2.38 -11.77 17.55
C SER A 2 -1.78 -12.04 18.93
N SER A 3 -2.28 -13.07 19.63
CA SER A 3 -1.75 -13.46 20.94
C SER A 3 -0.26 -13.82 20.88
N ALA A 4 0.22 -14.39 19.77
CA ALA A 4 1.61 -14.81 19.62
C ALA A 4 2.58 -13.62 19.57
N ILE A 5 2.23 -12.56 18.81
CA ILE A 5 3.05 -11.35 18.72
C ILE A 5 3.12 -10.63 20.06
N SER A 6 2.00 -10.55 20.79
CA SER A 6 2.00 -9.96 22.14
C SER A 6 2.89 -10.73 23.12
N GLN A 7 2.90 -12.06 23.04
CA GLN A 7 3.79 -12.91 23.86
C GLN A 7 5.26 -12.72 23.50
N LEU A 8 5.57 -12.56 22.22
CA LEU A 8 6.93 -12.28 21.75
C LEU A 8 7.44 -10.93 22.27
N CYS A 9 6.65 -9.86 22.12
CA CYS A 9 6.99 -8.54 22.67
C CYS A 9 7.24 -8.59 24.18
N ALA A 10 6.40 -9.32 24.92
CA ALA A 10 6.56 -9.52 26.35
C ALA A 10 7.90 -10.20 26.70
N VAL A 11 8.29 -11.24 25.96
CA VAL A 11 9.56 -11.96 26.22
C VAL A 11 10.77 -11.10 25.90
N ILE A 12 10.76 -10.34 24.81
CA ILE A 12 11.85 -9.42 24.43
C ILE A 12 12.07 -8.37 25.55
N ILE A 13 10.98 -7.79 26.05
CA ILE A 13 11.05 -6.79 27.13
C ILE A 13 11.53 -7.41 28.44
N ARG A 14 11.08 -8.64 28.75
CA ARG A 14 11.52 -9.37 29.95
C ARG A 14 13.02 -9.63 29.93
N GLU A 15 13.55 -10.05 28.79
CA GLU A 15 14.98 -10.35 28.63
C GLU A 15 15.85 -9.11 28.81
N ARG A 16 15.44 -7.97 28.21
CA ARG A 16 16.28 -6.75 28.21
C ARG A 16 16.12 -5.88 29.45
N TYR A 17 14.91 -5.76 30.00
CA TYR A 17 14.59 -4.78 31.04
C TYR A 17 13.97 -5.39 32.31
N GLY A 18 13.74 -6.69 32.33
CA GLY A 18 13.25 -7.43 33.49
C GLY A 18 11.73 -7.35 33.71
N ASN A 19 11.31 -7.74 34.92
CA ASN A 19 9.90 -8.02 35.23
C ASN A 19 9.02 -6.76 35.43
N THR A 20 9.59 -5.62 35.83
CA THR A 20 8.80 -4.40 36.08
C THR A 20 8.28 -3.78 34.78
N PRO A 21 9.12 -3.56 33.74
CA PRO A 21 8.64 -3.06 32.44
C PRO A 21 7.72 -4.05 31.73
N LEU A 22 7.97 -5.36 31.88
CA LEU A 22 7.06 -6.41 31.38
C LEU A 22 5.62 -6.24 31.90
N ALA A 23 5.47 -5.98 33.20
CA ALA A 23 4.14 -5.82 33.81
C ALA A 23 3.40 -4.58 33.26
N ILE A 24 4.13 -3.51 32.96
CA ILE A 24 3.59 -2.30 32.30
C ILE A 24 3.14 -2.62 30.87
N VAL A 25 3.97 -3.32 30.09
CA VAL A 25 3.63 -3.73 28.72
C VAL A 25 2.40 -4.64 28.71
N GLY A 26 2.26 -5.55 29.67
CA GLY A 26 1.07 -6.39 29.82
C GLY A 26 -0.21 -5.61 30.13
N ALA A 27 -0.12 -4.55 30.95
CA ALA A 27 -1.24 -3.65 31.21
C ALA A 27 -1.62 -2.83 29.95
N LEU A 28 -0.63 -2.26 29.27
CA LEU A 28 -0.81 -1.46 28.05
C LEU A 28 -1.22 -2.29 26.81
N ALA A 29 -1.00 -3.61 26.82
CA ALA A 29 -1.44 -4.49 25.74
C ALA A 29 -2.97 -4.54 25.59
N LYS A 30 -3.72 -4.19 26.65
CA LYS A 30 -5.19 -4.11 26.63
C LYS A 30 -5.72 -2.83 25.97
N GLY A 31 -4.88 -1.81 25.80
CA GLY A 31 -5.25 -0.51 25.24
C GLY A 31 -4.52 0.66 25.92
N PRO A 32 -4.76 1.90 25.45
CA PRO A 32 -4.12 3.09 26.02
C PRO A 32 -4.66 3.38 27.43
N LEU A 33 -3.76 3.60 28.38
CA LEU A 33 -4.11 3.79 29.79
C LEU A 33 -3.39 5.01 30.39
N PRO A 34 -4.03 5.75 31.31
CA PRO A 34 -3.37 6.82 32.04
C PRO A 34 -2.58 6.26 33.24
N LEU A 35 -1.53 6.99 33.67
CA LEU A 35 -0.64 6.57 34.76
C LEU A 35 -1.36 6.13 36.05
N PRO A 36 -2.44 6.78 36.54
CA PRO A 36 -3.13 6.35 37.77
C PRO A 36 -3.77 4.96 37.65
N VAL A 37 -4.26 4.60 36.46
CA VAL A 37 -4.87 3.28 36.22
C VAL A 37 -3.80 2.20 36.15
N ILE A 38 -2.69 2.48 35.46
CA ILE A 38 -1.49 1.61 35.44
C ILE A 38 -0.98 1.38 36.86
N ALA A 39 -0.88 2.45 37.65
CA ALA A 39 -0.45 2.38 39.03
C ALA A 39 -1.42 1.55 39.90
N LYS A 40 -2.73 1.66 39.69
CA LYS A 40 -3.75 0.88 40.41
C LYS A 40 -3.68 -0.61 40.06
N GLU A 41 -3.50 -0.96 38.80
CA GLU A 41 -3.39 -2.36 38.34
C GLU A 41 -2.09 -3.03 38.84
N LEU A 42 -1.00 -2.27 38.92
CA LEU A 42 0.33 -2.76 39.31
C LEU A 42 0.69 -2.55 40.79
N ALA A 43 -0.14 -1.82 41.54
CA ALA A 43 0.03 -1.54 42.97
C ALA A 43 0.29 -2.79 43.85
N PRO A 44 -0.32 -3.97 43.59
CA PRO A 44 -0.06 -5.16 44.41
C PRO A 44 1.39 -5.63 44.37
N ASN A 45 2.08 -5.42 43.24
CA ASN A 45 3.38 -6.02 42.95
C ASN A 45 4.53 -5.00 42.96
N PHE A 46 4.26 -3.72 42.69
CA PHE A 46 5.30 -2.71 42.49
C PHE A 46 4.97 -1.36 43.13
N ARG A 47 6.00 -0.71 43.70
CA ARG A 47 5.88 0.67 44.23
C ARG A 47 5.79 1.69 43.10
N LEU A 48 5.03 2.77 43.29
CA LEU A 48 4.83 3.85 42.29
C LEU A 48 6.14 4.43 41.73
N ARG A 49 7.18 4.60 42.58
CA ARG A 49 8.51 5.07 42.12
C ARG A 49 9.14 4.14 41.08
N LYS A 50 9.00 2.82 41.25
CA LYS A 50 9.52 1.83 40.29
C LYS A 50 8.70 1.84 38.99
N ILE A 51 7.39 2.01 39.09
CA ILE A 51 6.50 2.12 37.91
C ILE A 51 6.85 3.36 37.08
N LYS A 52 7.01 4.53 37.71
CA LYS A 52 7.41 5.76 37.01
C LYS A 52 8.76 5.62 36.31
N ARG A 53 9.76 5.03 36.98
CA ARG A 53 11.09 4.79 36.38
C ARG A 53 11.00 3.84 35.18
N ALA A 54 10.29 2.70 35.34
CA ALA A 54 10.13 1.74 34.26
C ALA A 54 9.35 2.32 33.07
N LEU A 55 8.31 3.12 33.31
CA LEU A 55 7.57 3.82 32.26
C LEU A 55 8.45 4.84 31.54
N ALA A 56 9.25 5.62 32.28
CA ALA A 56 10.21 6.56 31.69
C ALA A 56 11.25 5.84 30.82
N THR A 57 11.74 4.66 31.26
CA THR A 57 12.62 3.83 30.44
C THR A 57 11.94 3.40 29.14
N LEU A 58 10.69 2.90 29.19
CA LEU A 58 9.97 2.49 27.98
C LEU A 58 9.71 3.64 27.01
N VAL A 59 9.44 4.85 27.51
CA VAL A 59 9.29 6.07 26.70
C VAL A 59 10.62 6.51 26.09
N HIS A 60 11.72 6.38 26.83
CA HIS A 60 13.07 6.72 26.37
C HIS A 60 13.48 5.90 25.13
N PHE A 61 13.22 4.59 25.15
CA PHE A 61 13.47 3.69 24.01
C PHE A 61 12.39 3.78 22.92
N GLY A 62 11.29 4.51 23.14
CA GLY A 62 10.21 4.66 22.16
C GLY A 62 9.24 3.47 22.08
N TYR A 63 9.27 2.55 23.03
CA TYR A 63 8.30 1.43 23.10
C TYR A 63 6.92 1.86 23.59
N VAL A 64 6.86 2.99 24.29
CA VAL A 64 5.61 3.60 24.75
C VAL A 64 5.55 5.03 24.26
N SER A 65 4.51 5.35 23.50
CA SER A 65 4.16 6.71 23.12
C SER A 65 3.17 7.30 24.13
N PHE A 66 3.11 8.62 24.23
CA PHE A 66 2.11 9.29 25.05
C PHE A 66 1.45 10.42 24.26
N LYS A 67 0.14 10.60 24.48
CA LYS A 67 -0.66 11.68 23.90
C LYS A 67 -1.50 12.33 24.99
N LEU A 68 -1.79 13.61 24.82
CA LEU A 68 -2.62 14.36 25.75
C LEU A 68 -4.09 14.19 25.36
N ASP A 69 -4.91 13.65 26.27
CA ASP A 69 -6.36 13.56 26.11
C ASP A 69 -7.02 14.44 27.19
N GLY A 70 -7.39 15.66 26.80
CA GLY A 70 -7.88 16.69 27.69
C GLY A 70 -6.81 17.19 28.68
N VAL A 71 -6.75 16.59 29.87
CA VAL A 71 -5.85 16.98 30.99
C VAL A 71 -4.89 15.85 31.37
N ARG A 72 -5.06 14.64 30.83
CA ARG A 72 -4.28 13.46 31.23
C ARG A 72 -3.44 12.92 30.08
N ALA A 73 -2.21 12.55 30.38
CA ALA A 73 -1.36 11.81 29.45
C ALA A 73 -1.83 10.35 29.37
N MET A 74 -2.20 9.93 28.16
CA MET A 74 -2.56 8.57 27.81
C MET A 74 -1.32 7.89 27.22
N TYR A 75 -0.90 6.78 27.83
CA TYR A 75 0.23 5.99 27.38
C TYR A 75 -0.24 4.87 26.46
N GLN A 76 0.41 4.70 25.33
CA GLN A 76 0.10 3.70 24.31
C GLN A 76 1.34 2.84 24.02
N LEU A 77 1.14 1.54 23.87
CA LEU A 77 2.20 0.60 23.51
C LEU A 77 2.44 0.62 21.99
N GLU A 78 3.69 0.83 21.59
CA GLU A 78 4.14 0.73 20.20
C GLU A 78 4.81 -0.63 19.96
N SER A 79 4.01 -1.65 19.67
CA SER A 79 4.50 -3.02 19.51
C SER A 79 5.45 -3.20 18.34
N SER A 80 5.30 -2.41 17.27
CA SER A 80 6.22 -2.41 16.12
C SER A 80 7.64 -2.00 16.52
N MET A 81 7.76 -1.02 17.42
CA MET A 81 9.07 -0.57 17.93
C MET A 81 9.76 -1.65 18.79
N ILE A 82 8.99 -2.47 19.50
CA ILE A 82 9.54 -3.61 20.26
C ILE A 82 10.04 -4.69 19.31
N LEU A 83 9.29 -4.99 18.24
CA LEU A 83 9.67 -5.99 17.24
C LEU A 83 10.91 -5.58 16.44
N ASN A 84 11.20 -4.28 16.32
CA ASN A 84 12.44 -3.80 15.72
C ASN A 84 13.71 -4.32 16.40
N CYS A 85 13.63 -4.79 17.66
CA CYS A 85 14.75 -5.47 18.31
C CYS A 85 15.19 -6.76 17.61
N LEU A 86 14.28 -7.42 16.87
CA LEU A 86 14.60 -8.61 16.07
C LEU A 86 15.44 -8.27 14.84
N LYS A 87 15.41 -7.01 14.40
CA LYS A 87 16.12 -6.52 13.21
C LYS A 87 17.61 -6.23 13.48
N ILE A 88 17.98 -6.05 14.75
CA ILE A 88 19.32 -5.59 15.17
C ILE A 88 20.46 -6.42 14.55
N PRO A 89 20.47 -7.78 14.64
CA PRO A 89 21.62 -8.55 14.19
C PRO A 89 21.88 -8.38 12.68
N ARG A 90 20.79 -8.32 11.90
CA ARG A 90 20.86 -8.15 10.45
C ARG A 90 21.30 -6.74 10.06
N VAL A 91 20.86 -5.72 10.79
CA VAL A 91 21.30 -4.34 10.57
C VAL A 91 22.79 -4.18 10.87
N CYS A 92 23.27 -4.75 11.98
CA CYS A 92 24.71 -4.74 12.31
C CYS A 92 25.52 -5.43 11.20
N ALA A 93 25.12 -6.62 10.75
CA ALA A 93 25.83 -7.31 9.67
C ALA A 93 25.92 -6.48 8.37
N ASN A 94 24.87 -5.72 8.05
CA ASN A 94 24.84 -4.84 6.88
C ASN A 94 25.68 -3.57 7.07
N LEU A 95 25.68 -2.98 8.28
CA LEU A 95 26.47 -1.81 8.64
C LEU A 95 27.96 -2.14 8.66
N PHE A 96 28.35 -3.25 9.30
CA PHE A 96 29.70 -3.79 9.31
C PHE A 96 30.29 -3.87 7.90
N GLY A 97 29.53 -4.44 6.96
CA GLY A 97 29.97 -4.61 5.57
C GLY A 97 30.11 -3.31 4.78
N SER A 98 29.46 -2.22 5.22
CA SER A 98 29.43 -0.95 4.48
C SER A 98 30.32 0.13 5.09
N TYR A 99 30.45 0.18 6.42
CA TYR A 99 31.09 1.26 7.18
C TYR A 99 32.13 0.76 8.21
N GLY A 100 32.34 -0.56 8.33
CA GLY A 100 33.33 -1.15 9.23
C GLY A 100 32.88 -1.28 10.69
N PRO A 101 33.78 -1.71 11.59
CA PRO A 101 33.46 -2.08 12.98
C PRO A 101 33.02 -0.89 13.85
N SER A 102 33.52 0.32 13.56
CA SER A 102 33.16 1.53 14.33
C SER A 102 31.70 1.95 14.14
N ALA A 103 31.12 1.68 12.96
CA ALA A 103 29.70 1.95 12.71
C ALA A 103 28.79 1.02 13.50
N ASP A 104 29.19 -0.25 13.67
CA ASP A 104 28.49 -1.22 14.50
C ASP A 104 28.52 -0.81 15.97
N ALA A 105 29.68 -0.38 16.48
CA ALA A 105 29.81 0.10 17.85
C ALA A 105 28.88 1.30 18.14
N LEU A 106 28.86 2.29 17.23
CA LEU A 106 27.94 3.44 17.32
C LEU A 106 26.47 3.00 17.28
N PHE A 107 26.10 2.12 16.35
CA PHE A 107 24.73 1.64 16.23
C PHE A 107 24.28 0.85 17.47
N LEU A 108 25.14 -0.03 17.99
CA LEU A 108 24.88 -0.80 19.21
C LEU A 108 24.72 0.11 20.44
N GLU A 109 25.48 1.18 20.56
CA GLU A 109 25.36 2.17 21.64
C GLU A 109 23.96 2.82 21.63
N PHE A 110 23.48 3.27 20.47
CA PHE A 110 22.11 3.80 20.32
C PHE A 110 21.04 2.74 20.61
N MET A 111 21.28 1.47 20.28
CA MET A 111 20.35 0.38 20.58
C MET A 111 20.30 0.02 22.07
N MET A 112 21.44 0.01 22.76
CA MET A 112 21.54 -0.37 24.16
C MET A 112 21.00 0.71 25.09
N PHE A 113 21.19 1.98 24.73
CA PHE A 113 20.88 3.10 25.62
C PHE A 113 19.81 4.06 25.07
N GLY A 114 19.32 3.85 23.85
CA GLY A 114 18.22 4.62 23.27
C GLY A 114 18.67 6.03 22.83
N LYS A 115 17.84 7.03 23.11
CA LYS A 115 18.10 8.42 22.72
C LYS A 115 19.30 8.99 23.46
N GLN A 116 20.29 9.50 22.73
CA GLN A 116 21.52 10.02 23.34
C GLN A 116 22.06 11.27 22.61
N PRO A 117 22.83 12.14 23.30
CA PRO A 117 23.61 13.17 22.66
C PRO A 117 24.82 12.58 21.92
N TYR A 118 25.31 13.30 20.91
CA TYR A 118 26.43 12.89 20.08
C TYR A 118 27.71 12.67 20.89
N SER A 119 28.02 13.60 21.80
CA SER A 119 29.25 13.57 22.60
C SER A 119 29.37 12.29 23.43
N ARG A 120 28.25 11.81 23.97
CA ARG A 120 28.19 10.53 24.70
C ARG A 120 28.38 9.35 23.76
N ALA A 121 27.63 9.31 22.66
CA ALA A 121 27.65 8.19 21.72
C ALA A 121 29.06 7.97 21.14
N VAL A 122 29.73 9.05 20.71
CA VAL A 122 31.10 8.98 20.15
C VAL A 122 32.11 8.54 21.21
N ARG A 123 32.03 9.06 22.44
CA ARG A 123 32.96 8.73 23.52
C ARG A 123 32.83 7.28 24.00
N GLU A 124 31.61 6.75 24.08
CA GLU A 124 31.44 5.35 24.47
C GLU A 124 31.80 4.41 23.32
N ALA A 125 31.48 4.77 22.07
CA ALA A 125 31.91 4.01 20.91
C ALA A 125 33.45 3.95 20.78
N SER A 126 34.16 5.04 21.11
CA SER A 126 35.63 5.05 21.10
C SER A 126 36.29 4.19 22.18
N LYS A 127 35.56 3.79 23.23
CA LYS A 127 36.07 2.81 24.21
C LYS A 127 35.97 1.38 23.67
N GLY A 128 35.02 1.12 22.77
CA GLY A 128 34.80 -0.19 22.15
C GLY A 128 35.55 -0.40 20.84
N ALA A 129 35.83 0.67 20.10
CA ALA A 129 36.56 0.65 18.83
C ALA A 129 38.05 1.00 19.01
N VAL A 130 38.93 0.34 18.26
CA VAL A 130 40.39 0.59 18.26
C VAL A 130 40.78 1.78 17.35
N GLU A 131 39.80 2.41 16.70
CA GLU A 131 40.02 3.47 15.69
C GLU A 131 40.15 4.87 16.30
N GLU A 132 40.81 5.77 15.56
CA GLU A 132 40.94 7.18 15.93
C GLU A 132 39.58 7.88 16.06
N LEU A 133 39.47 8.77 17.03
CA LEU A 133 38.23 9.51 17.34
C LEU A 133 37.72 10.33 16.14
N SER A 134 38.61 10.80 15.26
CA SER A 134 38.31 11.49 14.00
C SER A 134 37.46 10.64 13.06
N ASN A 135 37.80 9.36 12.89
CA ASN A 135 37.07 8.43 12.01
C ASN A 135 35.67 8.14 12.53
N ILE A 136 35.51 7.94 13.84
CA ILE A 136 34.21 7.70 14.48
C ILE A 136 33.27 8.90 14.27
N ARG A 137 33.80 10.13 14.32
CA ARG A 137 33.04 11.35 14.02
C ARG A 137 32.59 11.39 12.56
N ALA A 138 33.49 11.12 11.62
CA ALA A 138 33.18 11.07 10.19
C ALA A 138 32.10 10.02 9.88
N ILE A 139 32.18 8.85 10.52
CA ILE A 139 31.18 7.79 10.41
C ILE A 139 29.82 8.28 10.94
N PHE A 140 29.78 8.95 12.10
CA PHE A 140 28.54 9.53 12.61
C PHE A 140 27.90 10.50 11.61
N HIS A 141 28.69 11.39 11.01
CA HIS A 141 28.20 12.30 9.97
C HIS A 141 27.64 11.54 8.77
N SER A 142 28.34 10.50 8.31
CA SER A 142 27.86 9.63 7.22
C SER A 142 26.55 8.92 7.56
N LEU A 143 26.36 8.50 8.82
CA LEU A 143 25.11 7.88 9.29
C LEU A 143 23.93 8.88 9.32
N VAL A 144 24.20 10.16 9.58
CA VAL A 144 23.18 11.22 9.50
C VAL A 144 22.84 11.53 8.04
N ASP A 145 23.86 11.65 7.17
CA ASP A 145 23.69 11.92 5.74
C ASP A 145 22.94 10.79 5.03
N THR A 146 23.19 9.55 5.41
CA THR A 146 22.51 8.35 4.88
C THR A 146 21.14 8.09 5.52
N HIS A 147 20.73 8.98 6.44
CA HIS A 147 19.45 8.98 7.16
C HIS A 147 19.22 7.79 8.08
N LEU A 148 20.29 7.15 8.57
CA LEU A 148 20.20 6.09 9.58
C LEU A 148 19.96 6.66 10.98
N LEU A 149 20.48 7.87 11.24
CA LEU A 149 20.26 8.62 12.47
C LEU A 149 19.40 9.85 12.19
N GLN A 150 18.50 10.15 13.12
CA GLN A 150 17.64 11.33 13.09
C GLN A 150 17.66 12.08 14.43
N ARG A 151 17.53 13.41 14.33
CA ARG A 151 17.40 14.27 15.50
C ARG A 151 16.01 14.13 16.13
N CYS A 152 15.97 13.95 17.45
CA CYS A 152 14.74 13.96 18.23
C CYS A 152 14.18 15.39 18.32
N PRO A 153 12.85 15.55 18.39
CA PRO A 153 12.24 16.87 18.52
C PRO A 153 12.63 17.52 19.84
N ALA A 154 12.89 18.82 19.81
CA ALA A 154 13.05 19.62 21.01
C ALA A 154 11.69 19.80 21.71
N VAL A 155 11.73 20.01 23.03
CA VAL A 155 10.55 20.35 23.81
C VAL A 155 10.32 21.86 23.69
N VAL A 156 9.14 22.26 23.20
CA VAL A 156 8.78 23.67 22.95
C VAL A 156 7.99 24.25 24.12
N LEU A 157 7.03 23.48 24.65
CA LEU A 157 6.14 23.90 25.74
C LEU A 157 5.84 22.72 26.66
N GLU A 158 5.74 22.95 27.96
CA GLU A 158 5.21 21.96 28.91
C GLU A 158 3.75 22.30 29.21
N ALA A 159 2.82 21.59 28.58
CA ALA A 159 1.39 21.74 28.83
C ALA A 159 0.93 20.66 29.81
N HIS A 160 0.44 21.05 30.99
CA HIS A 160 -0.07 20.13 32.02
C HIS A 160 0.90 18.98 32.39
N ASP A 161 2.18 19.31 32.67
CA ASP A 161 3.25 18.34 32.97
C ASP A 161 3.54 17.33 31.83
N CYS A 162 3.12 17.65 30.60
CA CYS A 162 3.39 16.86 29.40
C CYS A 162 4.19 17.71 28.39
N PRO A 163 5.38 17.25 27.94
CA PRO A 163 6.17 17.98 26.96
C PRO A 163 5.48 17.96 25.60
N VAL A 164 5.31 19.14 25.02
CA VAL A 164 4.88 19.36 23.64
C VAL A 164 6.12 19.54 22.79
N PHE A 165 6.24 18.69 21.78
CA PHE A 165 7.39 18.61 20.90
C PHE A 165 7.23 19.53 19.68
N GLU A 166 8.35 20.03 19.18
CA GLU A 166 8.38 20.80 17.93
C GLU A 166 7.93 19.93 16.74
N GLU A 167 6.92 20.39 16.00
CA GLU A 167 6.42 19.64 14.84
C GLU A 167 7.24 19.91 13.56
N ASN A 168 7.75 21.14 13.40
CA ASN A 168 8.46 21.60 12.21
C ASN A 168 9.92 21.94 12.52
N TYR A 169 10.78 20.93 12.55
CA TYR A 169 12.23 21.09 12.72
C TYR A 169 12.99 20.22 11.74
N ASP A 170 14.20 20.64 11.39
CA ASP A 170 15.06 19.86 10.51
C ASP A 170 15.62 18.64 11.27
N ARG A 171 15.13 17.46 10.88
CA ARG A 171 15.50 16.17 11.47
C ARG A 171 16.89 15.69 11.02
N ARG A 172 17.44 16.33 9.99
CA ARG A 172 18.55 15.81 9.17
C ARG A 172 19.76 16.74 9.12
N SER A 173 19.60 18.02 9.46
CA SER A 173 20.74 18.95 9.57
C SER A 173 21.55 18.69 10.83
N LEU A 174 22.88 18.72 10.70
CA LEU A 174 23.80 18.83 11.84
C LEU A 174 23.83 20.31 12.31
N PRO A 175 23.49 20.60 13.58
CA PRO A 175 23.65 21.92 14.19
C PRO A 175 25.09 22.48 14.09
N ASP A 176 25.22 23.80 14.01
CA ASP A 176 26.52 24.49 13.85
C ASP A 176 27.54 24.18 14.97
N ILE A 177 27.05 23.80 16.15
CA ILE A 177 27.84 23.37 17.32
C ILE A 177 28.76 22.18 16.98
N PHE A 178 28.41 21.36 16.00
CA PHE A 178 29.24 20.23 15.54
C PHE A 178 30.46 20.64 14.72
N PHE A 179 30.47 21.86 14.18
CA PHE A 179 31.59 22.43 13.42
C PHE A 179 32.47 23.36 14.28
N GLY A 180 32.10 23.59 15.55
CA GLY A 180 32.89 24.36 16.51
C GLY A 180 33.93 23.51 17.26
N ASP A 181 34.98 24.15 17.75
CA ASP A 181 36.07 23.50 18.52
C ASP A 181 35.65 23.01 19.92
N GLU A 182 34.50 23.45 20.44
CA GLU A 182 34.08 23.18 21.83
C GLU A 182 33.74 21.70 22.07
N VAL A 183 33.00 21.06 21.17
CA VAL A 183 32.66 19.63 21.27
C VAL A 183 33.90 18.76 21.04
N THR A 184 34.78 19.17 20.12
CA THR A 184 36.04 18.49 19.83
C THR A 184 36.96 18.49 21.06
N LYS A 185 37.17 19.66 21.67
CA LYS A 185 37.99 19.79 22.89
C LYS A 185 37.41 19.01 24.06
N TYR A 186 36.08 19.00 24.23
CA TYR A 186 35.42 18.22 25.28
C TYR A 186 35.66 16.71 25.13
N LEU A 187 35.61 16.19 23.90
CA LEU A 187 35.89 14.77 23.61
C LEU A 187 37.38 14.43 23.83
N GLU A 188 38.30 15.28 23.40
CA GLU A 188 39.75 15.12 23.59
C GLU A 188 40.15 15.17 25.07
N GLN A 189 39.44 15.95 25.89
CA GLN A 189 39.64 16.05 27.34
C GLN A 189 38.96 14.92 28.14
N GLY A 190 38.37 13.92 27.46
CA GLY A 190 37.70 12.80 28.11
C GLY A 190 36.40 13.17 28.83
N GLY A 191 35.79 14.31 28.46
CA GLY A 191 34.54 14.81 29.05
C GLY A 191 34.70 15.63 30.33
N LYS A 192 35.80 16.36 30.49
CA LYS A 192 36.01 17.38 31.54
C LYS A 192 35.97 18.76 30.89
N CYS A 193 35.33 19.75 31.51
CA CYS A 193 35.42 21.15 31.07
C CYS A 193 36.48 21.92 31.88
N GLU A 194 37.24 22.81 31.26
CA GLU A 194 38.06 23.78 32.01
C GLU A 194 37.16 24.69 32.86
N PRO A 195 37.55 25.03 34.10
CA PRO A 195 36.81 26.00 34.88
C PRO A 195 36.92 27.37 34.20
N LEU A 196 35.79 28.00 33.91
CA LEU A 196 35.74 29.41 33.51
C LEU A 196 36.44 30.26 34.58
N ASP A 197 37.53 30.92 34.20
CA ASP A 197 38.26 31.84 35.06
C ASP A 197 37.32 32.95 35.56
N GLY A 198 37.21 33.10 36.89
CA GLY A 198 36.66 34.31 37.52
C GLY A 198 35.40 34.20 38.38
N VAL A 199 34.87 33.02 38.72
CA VAL A 199 33.72 32.92 39.65
C VAL A 199 34.11 32.32 41.02
N PRO A 200 33.95 33.04 42.14
CA PRO A 200 34.40 32.58 43.45
C PRO A 200 33.60 31.38 43.96
N ARG A 201 34.33 30.33 44.37
CA ARG A 201 33.84 29.07 44.95
C ARG A 201 33.18 29.28 46.31
N LYS A 202 31.91 29.69 46.36
CA LYS A 202 31.07 29.58 47.58
C LYS A 202 29.58 29.40 47.26
N ARG A 203 29.15 28.24 46.75
CA ARG A 203 27.79 27.70 47.01
C ARG A 203 27.84 26.16 47.07
N LYS A 204 27.02 25.62 47.97
CA LYS A 204 26.99 24.24 48.47
C LYS A 204 26.78 23.18 47.38
N PHE A 205 27.36 22.02 47.65
CA PHE A 205 27.18 20.71 47.03
C PHE A 205 25.69 20.35 46.79
N ASP A 206 25.17 20.62 45.60
CA ASP A 206 24.20 19.80 44.83
C ASP A 206 23.95 20.52 43.49
N ASP A 207 23.82 19.77 42.38
CA ASP A 207 23.40 20.22 41.04
C ASP A 207 24.37 21.02 40.13
N ARG A 208 25.62 20.59 39.99
CA ARG A 208 26.37 20.78 38.72
C ARG A 208 26.98 19.48 38.26
N LYS A 209 26.20 18.64 37.59
CA LYS A 209 26.79 17.73 36.62
C LYS A 209 27.22 18.61 35.45
N GLU A 210 28.50 18.58 35.10
CA GLU A 210 29.03 19.22 33.89
C GLU A 210 28.24 18.65 32.69
N GLU A 211 27.27 19.41 32.20
CA GLU A 211 26.45 19.00 31.06
C GLU A 211 27.22 19.30 29.78
N ALA A 212 27.32 18.29 28.90
CA ALA A 212 27.99 18.43 27.61
C ALA A 212 27.34 19.56 26.79
N PRO A 213 28.10 20.28 25.95
CA PRO A 213 27.59 21.39 25.13
C PRO A 213 26.41 21.00 24.22
N ASP A 214 26.25 19.71 23.89
CA ASP A 214 25.18 19.15 23.08
C ASP A 214 24.10 18.40 23.89
N ALA A 215 24.06 18.51 25.22
CA ALA A 215 23.16 17.74 26.09
C ALA A 215 21.66 17.89 25.77
N GLY A 216 21.25 19.05 25.22
CA GLY A 216 19.87 19.30 24.77
C GLY A 216 19.51 18.71 23.41
N ILE A 217 20.46 18.10 22.69
CA ILE A 217 20.29 17.60 21.32
C ILE A 217 20.40 16.08 21.32
N LEU A 218 19.24 15.41 21.28
CA LEU A 218 19.17 13.95 21.27
C LEU A 218 19.07 13.40 19.86
N TRP A 219 19.80 12.32 19.61
CA TRP A 219 19.77 11.55 18.37
C TRP A 219 19.14 10.18 18.63
N SER A 220 18.51 9.64 17.60
CA SER A 220 17.89 8.31 17.62
C SER A 220 18.00 7.64 16.25
N ILE A 221 17.87 6.32 16.23
CA ILE A 221 17.84 5.55 14.98
C ILE A 221 16.55 5.83 14.22
N ASP A 222 16.66 6.05 12.91
CA ASP A 222 15.50 6.11 12.03
C ASP A 222 15.10 4.71 11.57
N TRP A 223 14.13 4.13 12.28
CA TRP A 223 13.57 2.81 11.93
C TRP A 223 12.95 2.78 10.53
N VAL A 224 12.48 3.92 10.02
CA VAL A 224 11.96 4.03 8.66
C VAL A 224 13.06 3.76 7.62
N ARG A 225 14.28 4.27 7.85
CA ARG A 225 15.41 4.01 6.97
C ARG A 225 15.87 2.55 7.08
N VAL A 226 15.90 2.01 8.30
CA VAL A 226 16.23 0.60 8.55
C VAL A 226 15.29 -0.33 7.79
N ASP A 227 13.98 -0.07 7.81
CA ASP A 227 13.00 -0.88 7.08
C ASP A 227 13.24 -0.86 5.56
N ARG A 228 13.67 0.30 5.00
CA ARG A 228 14.07 0.38 3.58
C ARG A 228 15.30 -0.47 3.28
N LEU A 229 16.34 -0.39 4.12
CA LEU A 229 17.55 -1.20 3.92
C LEU A 229 17.25 -2.70 3.99
N LEU A 230 16.37 -3.11 4.92
CA LEU A 230 15.92 -4.50 5.02
C LEU A 230 15.11 -4.93 3.80
N ARG A 231 14.20 -4.07 3.30
CA ARG A 231 13.46 -4.34 2.06
C ARG A 231 14.42 -4.57 0.89
N ASP A 232 15.41 -3.69 0.74
CA ASP A 232 16.38 -3.78 -0.34
C ASP A 232 17.25 -5.05 -0.21
N TYR A 233 17.60 -5.44 1.02
CA TYR A 233 18.25 -6.73 1.30
C TYR A 233 17.39 -7.91 0.85
N LEU A 234 16.09 -7.92 1.20
CA LEU A 234 15.17 -8.98 0.78
C LEU A 234 15.02 -9.05 -0.75
N VAL A 235 15.03 -7.90 -1.44
CA VAL A 235 15.02 -7.87 -2.92
C VAL A 235 16.32 -8.44 -3.49
N ARG A 236 17.48 -8.14 -2.89
CA ARG A 236 18.77 -8.71 -3.32
C ARG A 236 18.77 -10.23 -3.17
N GLU A 237 18.23 -10.75 -2.07
CA GLU A 237 18.05 -12.18 -1.85
C GLU A 237 17.09 -12.79 -2.89
N ALA A 238 15.96 -12.14 -3.16
CA ALA A 238 15.00 -12.60 -4.17
C ALA A 238 15.65 -12.71 -5.56
N ILE A 239 16.46 -11.72 -5.96
CA ILE A 239 17.19 -11.76 -7.24
C ILE A 239 18.26 -12.84 -7.24
N ALA A 240 18.95 -13.06 -6.12
CA ALA A 240 19.95 -14.12 -6.00
C ALA A 240 19.34 -15.53 -6.06
N MET A 241 18.06 -15.68 -5.72
CA MET A 241 17.30 -16.94 -5.85
C MET A 241 16.80 -17.18 -7.28
N CYS A 242 16.69 -16.15 -8.12
CA CYS A 242 16.48 -16.36 -9.55
C CYS A 242 17.70 -17.10 -10.12
N ASN A 243 17.50 -18.00 -11.09
CA ASN A 243 18.56 -18.81 -11.74
C ASN A 243 19.52 -17.98 -12.63
N ILE A 244 19.84 -16.75 -12.22
CA ILE A 244 20.68 -15.79 -12.93
C ILE A 244 22.13 -16.07 -12.55
N VAL A 245 22.80 -16.87 -13.39
CA VAL A 245 24.17 -17.34 -13.13
C VAL A 245 25.22 -16.25 -13.37
N ASP A 246 24.92 -15.25 -14.20
CA ASP A 246 25.89 -14.22 -14.62
C ASP A 246 26.20 -13.19 -13.51
N PRO A 247 27.46 -13.10 -13.02
CA PRO A 247 27.86 -12.10 -12.03
C PRO A 247 27.61 -10.65 -12.45
N VAL A 248 27.69 -10.36 -13.76
CA VAL A 248 27.46 -9.00 -14.29
C VAL A 248 26.00 -8.58 -14.10
N CYS A 249 25.07 -9.51 -14.31
CA CYS A 249 23.65 -9.29 -14.05
C CYS A 249 23.38 -9.01 -12.57
N LYS A 250 23.99 -9.78 -11.66
CA LYS A 250 23.87 -9.56 -10.22
C LYS A 250 24.39 -8.18 -9.78
N ASN A 251 25.58 -7.80 -10.25
CA ASN A 251 26.18 -6.50 -9.93
C ASN A 251 25.37 -5.32 -10.49
N THR A 252 24.83 -5.46 -11.70
CA THR A 252 23.96 -4.46 -12.33
C THR A 252 22.66 -4.30 -11.53
N ALA A 253 22.02 -5.41 -11.14
CA ALA A 253 20.82 -5.39 -10.31
C ALA A 253 21.07 -4.74 -8.93
N PHE A 254 22.21 -5.03 -8.30
CA PHE A 254 22.54 -4.46 -6.98
C PHE A 254 22.83 -2.96 -7.05
N SER A 255 23.52 -2.50 -8.10
CA SER A 255 23.73 -1.08 -8.36
C SER A 255 22.41 -0.37 -8.65
N PHE A 256 21.49 -1.02 -9.37
CA PHE A 256 20.16 -0.49 -9.63
C PHE A 256 19.32 -0.35 -8.34
N ILE A 257 19.36 -1.35 -7.46
CA ILE A 257 18.70 -1.29 -6.15
C ILE A 257 19.28 -0.14 -5.32
N HIS A 258 20.61 0.01 -5.27
CA HIS A 258 21.27 1.08 -4.52
C HIS A 258 20.86 2.48 -5.00
N LEU A 259 20.76 2.68 -6.31
CA LEU A 259 20.29 3.93 -6.90
C LEU A 259 18.84 4.27 -6.51
N CYS A 260 17.98 3.24 -6.35
CA CYS A 260 16.59 3.42 -5.98
C CYS A 260 16.39 3.79 -4.49
N GLN A 261 17.38 3.59 -3.62
CA GLN A 261 17.25 3.75 -2.17
C GLN A 261 16.92 5.18 -1.73
N THR A 262 17.49 6.16 -2.42
CA THR A 262 17.31 7.59 -2.09
C THR A 262 16.00 8.15 -2.66
N ARG A 263 15.45 7.52 -3.71
CA ARG A 263 14.30 8.02 -4.47
C ARG A 263 12.96 7.37 -4.08
N CYS A 264 12.96 6.28 -3.30
CA CYS A 264 11.74 5.50 -3.04
C CYS A 264 11.19 5.67 -1.61
N GLU A 265 9.86 5.75 -1.50
CA GLU A 265 9.14 5.63 -0.23
C GLU A 265 9.18 4.19 0.33
N ILE A 266 8.92 4.03 1.64
CA ILE A 266 9.07 2.77 2.39
C ILE A 266 8.17 1.65 1.84
N HIS A 267 6.90 1.99 1.58
CA HIS A 267 5.85 1.06 1.19
C HIS A 267 5.46 1.20 -0.28
N ALA A 268 6.33 1.80 -1.10
CA ALA A 268 6.10 1.87 -2.54
C ALA A 268 6.07 0.44 -3.10
N LEU A 269 5.00 0.10 -3.84
CA LEU A 269 4.83 -1.19 -4.50
C LEU A 269 5.95 -1.43 -5.54
N SER A 270 6.40 -0.34 -6.17
CA SER A 270 7.44 -0.31 -7.19
C SER A 270 8.32 0.93 -7.05
N SER A 271 9.55 0.87 -7.57
CA SER A 271 10.44 2.03 -7.65
C SER A 271 9.96 3.06 -8.67
N ALA A 272 10.54 4.26 -8.60
CA ALA A 272 10.44 5.21 -9.70
C ALA A 272 11.11 4.64 -10.98
N ALA A 273 10.58 5.02 -12.14
CA ALA A 273 11.16 4.65 -13.42
C ALA A 273 12.56 5.29 -13.57
N THR A 274 13.56 4.44 -13.80
CA THR A 274 14.96 4.85 -13.90
C THR A 274 15.50 4.58 -15.30
N ALA A 275 16.18 5.57 -15.86
CA ALA A 275 16.78 5.46 -17.20
C ALA A 275 18.01 4.55 -17.19
N VAL A 276 18.22 3.81 -18.27
CA VAL A 276 19.41 2.96 -18.47
C VAL A 276 20.71 3.75 -18.27
N ALA A 277 20.78 5.01 -18.72
CA ALA A 277 21.96 5.84 -18.57
C ALA A 277 22.39 6.04 -17.10
N ASP A 278 21.42 6.25 -16.20
CA ASP A 278 21.70 6.39 -14.76
C ASP A 278 22.18 5.08 -14.15
N ILE A 279 21.58 3.95 -14.55
CA ILE A 279 21.95 2.61 -14.08
C ILE A 279 23.37 2.25 -14.56
N VAL A 280 23.68 2.54 -15.82
CA VAL A 280 25.02 2.33 -16.40
C VAL A 280 26.06 3.16 -15.67
N ARG A 281 25.76 4.44 -15.36
CA ARG A 281 26.66 5.30 -14.58
C ARG A 281 26.93 4.70 -13.19
N ALA A 282 25.88 4.37 -12.45
CA ALA A 282 26.00 3.78 -11.11
C ALA A 282 26.74 2.43 -11.11
N THR A 283 26.53 1.61 -12.14
CA THR A 283 27.21 0.30 -12.25
C THR A 283 28.71 0.47 -12.57
N LYS A 284 29.06 1.48 -13.39
CA LYS A 284 30.46 1.79 -13.72
C LYS A 284 31.23 2.42 -12.56
N GLU A 285 30.58 3.21 -11.72
CA GLU A 285 31.18 3.74 -10.48
C GLU A 285 31.65 2.60 -9.57
N ASN A 286 30.87 1.52 -9.47
CA ASN A 286 31.21 0.35 -8.67
C ASN A 286 32.17 -0.63 -9.38
N ASN A 287 32.17 -0.68 -10.72
CA ASN A 287 33.01 -1.58 -11.53
C ASN A 287 33.47 -0.89 -12.83
N PRO A 288 34.64 -0.21 -12.82
CA PRO A 288 35.11 0.59 -13.95
C PRO A 288 35.42 -0.20 -15.23
N THR A 289 35.62 -1.52 -15.12
CA THR A 289 36.04 -2.41 -16.21
C THR A 289 34.89 -2.84 -17.14
N LEU A 290 33.63 -2.56 -16.77
CA LEU A 290 32.45 -3.02 -17.52
C LEU A 290 32.07 -2.07 -18.67
N GLU A 291 31.92 -2.64 -19.86
CA GLU A 291 31.42 -1.91 -21.03
C GLU A 291 29.91 -1.63 -20.93
N LYS A 292 29.48 -0.51 -21.51
CA LYS A 292 28.07 -0.07 -21.52
C LYS A 292 27.16 -1.13 -22.18
N HIS A 293 27.60 -1.73 -23.29
CA HIS A 293 26.81 -2.71 -24.03
C HIS A 293 26.53 -3.99 -23.20
N THR A 294 27.49 -4.40 -22.37
CA THR A 294 27.34 -5.57 -21.49
C THR A 294 26.30 -5.31 -20.41
N ILE A 295 26.27 -4.10 -19.83
CA ILE A 295 25.28 -3.70 -18.82
C ILE A 295 23.87 -3.62 -19.43
N GLU A 296 23.74 -3.10 -20.66
CA GLU A 296 22.46 -3.06 -21.37
C GLU A 296 21.93 -4.47 -21.68
N ARG A 297 22.81 -5.39 -22.08
CA ARG A 297 22.46 -6.80 -22.26
C ARG A 297 22.03 -7.44 -20.94
N ALA A 298 22.75 -7.17 -19.86
CA ALA A 298 22.40 -7.66 -18.52
C ALA A 298 21.02 -7.19 -18.08
N LEU A 299 20.65 -5.92 -18.32
CA LEU A 299 19.32 -5.40 -18.00
C LEU A 299 18.19 -6.07 -18.78
N ARG A 300 18.44 -6.46 -20.04
CA ARG A 300 17.45 -7.24 -20.83
C ARG A 300 17.26 -8.64 -20.27
N ILE A 301 18.35 -9.32 -19.93
CA ILE A 301 18.30 -10.66 -19.29
C ILE A 301 17.57 -10.56 -17.94
N LEU A 302 17.90 -9.56 -17.13
CA LEU A 302 17.21 -9.30 -15.87
C LEU A 302 15.71 -9.07 -16.08
N HIS A 303 15.30 -8.41 -17.16
CA HIS A 303 13.87 -8.22 -17.44
C HIS A 303 13.13 -9.53 -17.75
N GLU A 304 13.75 -10.43 -18.51
CA GLU A 304 13.15 -11.71 -18.91
C GLU A 304 13.16 -12.75 -17.79
N ASP A 305 14.29 -12.88 -17.07
CA ASP A 305 14.52 -13.97 -16.13
C ASP A 305 14.19 -13.63 -14.67
N SER A 306 13.99 -12.35 -14.31
CA SER A 306 13.73 -11.95 -12.92
C SER A 306 12.29 -12.20 -12.44
N GLN A 307 11.49 -12.98 -13.17
CA GLN A 307 10.09 -13.27 -12.85
C GLN A 307 9.23 -12.02 -12.56
N GLY A 308 9.58 -10.90 -13.21
CA GLY A 308 8.89 -9.61 -13.07
C GLY A 308 9.38 -8.73 -11.93
N ILE A 309 10.49 -9.04 -11.25
CA ILE A 309 11.10 -8.13 -10.25
C ILE A 309 11.63 -6.87 -10.93
N ILE A 310 12.27 -6.99 -12.10
CA ILE A 310 12.75 -5.87 -12.91
C ILE A 310 11.90 -5.81 -14.19
N ARG A 311 11.14 -4.72 -14.35
CA ARG A 311 10.28 -4.51 -15.53
C ARG A 311 10.73 -3.32 -16.35
N ARG A 312 10.71 -3.49 -17.67
CA ARG A 312 10.82 -2.39 -18.62
C ARG A 312 9.46 -1.71 -18.79
N THR A 313 9.40 -0.40 -18.63
CA THR A 313 8.15 0.38 -18.66
C THR A 313 8.05 1.39 -19.80
N GLY A 314 9.17 1.72 -20.45
CA GLY A 314 9.17 2.64 -21.58
C GLY A 314 10.48 2.61 -22.37
N ASP A 315 10.45 3.22 -23.55
CA ASP A 315 11.58 3.26 -24.49
C ASP A 315 12.34 4.61 -24.49
N SER A 316 11.83 5.59 -23.73
CA SER A 316 12.51 6.88 -23.56
C SER A 316 13.89 6.71 -22.92
N ALA A 317 14.86 7.52 -23.37
CA ALA A 317 16.24 7.52 -22.87
C ALA A 317 16.99 6.18 -22.97
N GLY A 318 16.66 5.35 -23.97
CA GLY A 318 17.30 4.04 -24.19
C GLY A 318 16.69 2.89 -23.38
N GLY A 319 15.60 3.14 -22.66
CA GLY A 319 14.88 2.18 -21.84
C GLY A 319 14.67 2.69 -20.42
N LEU A 320 13.44 2.54 -19.91
CA LEU A 320 13.08 2.83 -18.52
C LEU A 320 12.82 1.52 -17.78
N TYR A 321 13.52 1.32 -16.67
CA TYR A 321 13.39 0.14 -15.81
C TYR A 321 12.78 0.52 -14.46
N VAL A 322 11.93 -0.36 -13.93
CA VAL A 322 11.26 -0.26 -12.64
C VAL A 322 11.51 -1.54 -11.85
N LEU A 323 11.73 -1.39 -10.56
CA LEU A 323 11.91 -2.48 -9.60
C LEU A 323 10.60 -2.69 -8.81
N ASP A 324 10.01 -3.87 -8.89
CA ASP A 324 8.78 -4.21 -8.15
C ASP A 324 9.11 -4.87 -6.81
N TYR A 325 9.03 -4.08 -5.74
CA TYR A 325 9.27 -4.54 -4.37
C TYR A 325 8.23 -5.58 -3.92
N ASP A 326 6.95 -5.35 -4.22
CA ASP A 326 5.88 -6.27 -3.80
C ASP A 326 6.02 -7.65 -4.43
N LYS A 327 6.41 -7.69 -5.72
CA LYS A 327 6.59 -8.96 -6.44
C LYS A 327 7.78 -9.74 -5.89
N ALA A 328 8.90 -9.06 -5.61
CA ALA A 328 10.09 -9.67 -5.01
C ALA A 328 9.78 -10.29 -3.64
N ILE A 329 9.09 -9.53 -2.76
CA ILE A 329 8.71 -10.03 -1.42
C ILE A 329 7.72 -11.19 -1.53
N THR A 330 6.77 -11.14 -2.48
CA THR A 330 5.79 -12.21 -2.69
C THR A 330 6.47 -13.51 -3.12
N LEU A 331 7.41 -13.44 -4.06
CA LEU A 331 8.17 -14.60 -4.51
C LEU A 331 8.99 -15.21 -3.36
N LEU A 332 9.62 -14.37 -2.55
CA LEU A 332 10.38 -14.82 -1.39
C LEU A 332 9.47 -15.50 -0.35
N CYS A 333 8.28 -14.93 -0.11
CA CYS A 333 7.26 -15.53 0.76
C CYS A 333 6.82 -16.91 0.25
N GLU A 334 6.56 -17.03 -1.07
CA GLU A 334 6.18 -18.31 -1.70
C GLU A 334 7.26 -19.37 -1.48
N VAL A 335 8.53 -19.06 -1.77
CA VAL A 335 9.66 -19.99 -1.59
C VAL A 335 9.81 -20.45 -0.13
N GLN A 336 9.63 -19.55 0.83
CA GLN A 336 9.71 -19.89 2.25
C GLN A 336 8.52 -20.74 2.70
N ILE A 337 7.30 -20.43 2.24
CA ILE A 337 6.11 -21.25 2.53
C ILE A 337 6.29 -22.65 1.92
N GLU A 338 6.80 -22.74 0.69
CA GLU A 338 7.10 -24.03 0.06
C GLU A 338 8.13 -24.83 0.84
N SER A 339 9.18 -24.17 1.33
CA SER A 339 10.22 -24.81 2.14
C SER A 339 9.65 -25.31 3.47
N TYR A 340 8.78 -24.51 4.11
CA TYR A 340 8.08 -24.92 5.33
C TYR A 340 7.16 -26.13 5.09
N ILE A 341 6.37 -26.11 4.02
CA ILE A 341 5.48 -27.23 3.64
C ILE A 341 6.32 -28.47 3.30
N ARG A 342 7.45 -28.31 2.62
CA ARG A 342 8.36 -29.41 2.28
C ARG A 342 8.88 -30.14 3.51
N GLU A 343 9.31 -29.40 4.53
CA GLU A 343 9.83 -29.96 5.77
C GLU A 343 8.73 -30.61 6.64
N LYS A 344 7.49 -30.08 6.60
CA LYS A 344 6.38 -30.58 7.45
C LYS A 344 5.55 -31.68 6.81
N LEU A 345 5.21 -31.54 5.54
CA LEU A 345 4.25 -32.36 4.81
C LEU A 345 4.87 -33.09 3.60
N GLY A 346 6.13 -32.80 3.28
CA GLY A 346 6.88 -33.44 2.19
C GLY A 346 6.74 -32.74 0.83
N THR A 347 7.54 -33.20 -0.13
CA THR A 347 7.63 -32.62 -1.49
C THR A 347 6.34 -32.78 -2.30
N ARG A 348 5.56 -33.84 -2.04
CA ARG A 348 4.27 -34.09 -2.72
C ARG A 348 3.22 -33.04 -2.36
N ALA A 349 3.16 -32.61 -1.10
CA ALA A 349 2.25 -31.55 -0.66
C ALA A 349 2.58 -30.19 -1.32
N VAL A 350 3.87 -29.89 -1.51
CA VAL A 350 4.30 -28.68 -2.23
C VAL A 350 3.77 -28.67 -3.66
N ARG A 351 3.68 -29.83 -4.33
CA ARG A 351 3.13 -29.92 -5.69
C ARG A 351 1.65 -29.52 -5.73
N ILE A 352 0.85 -29.98 -4.77
CA ILE A 352 -0.57 -29.59 -4.63
C ILE A 352 -0.67 -28.09 -4.37
N PHE A 353 0.13 -27.56 -3.44
CA PHE A 353 0.13 -26.13 -3.11
C PHE A 353 0.49 -25.25 -4.31
N LYS A 354 1.54 -25.60 -5.07
CA LYS A 354 1.92 -24.89 -6.31
C LYS A 354 0.84 -24.91 -7.37
N LEU A 355 0.20 -26.06 -7.55
CA LEU A 355 -0.91 -26.18 -8.51
C LEU A 355 -2.04 -25.22 -8.17
N LEU A 356 -2.45 -25.18 -6.89
CA LEU A 356 -3.51 -24.30 -6.41
C LEU A 356 -3.12 -22.82 -6.52
N LEU A 357 -1.86 -22.45 -6.32
CA LEU A 357 -1.37 -21.09 -6.55
C LEU A 357 -1.48 -20.66 -8.02
N GLN A 358 -1.19 -21.56 -8.96
CA GLN A 358 -1.19 -21.24 -10.39
C GLN A 358 -2.60 -21.26 -11.02
N LYS A 359 -3.45 -22.21 -10.60
CA LYS A 359 -4.77 -22.44 -11.19
C LYS A 359 -5.92 -21.80 -10.39
N GLY A 360 -5.68 -21.41 -9.14
CA GLY A 360 -6.68 -20.79 -8.28
C GLY A 360 -7.63 -21.82 -7.65
N PHE A 361 -8.91 -21.79 -8.06
CA PHE A 361 -9.95 -22.63 -7.48
C PHE A 361 -10.05 -23.97 -8.22
N LEU A 362 -9.88 -25.08 -7.50
CA LEU A 362 -9.96 -26.44 -8.07
C LEU A 362 -10.79 -27.38 -7.19
N GLU A 363 -11.46 -28.33 -7.82
CA GLU A 363 -12.09 -29.48 -7.17
C GLU A 363 -11.08 -30.62 -6.90
N GLU A 364 -11.40 -31.51 -5.98
CA GLU A 364 -10.52 -32.64 -5.61
C GLU A 364 -10.14 -33.52 -6.81
N GLU A 365 -11.10 -33.86 -7.67
CA GLU A 365 -10.85 -34.65 -8.89
C GLU A 365 -9.92 -33.94 -9.88
N GLN A 366 -9.97 -32.61 -9.93
CA GLN A 366 -9.12 -31.82 -10.80
C GLN A 366 -7.70 -31.77 -10.25
N ILE A 367 -7.56 -31.62 -8.93
CA ILE A 367 -6.26 -31.66 -8.25
C ILE A 367 -5.60 -33.02 -8.50
N GLU A 368 -6.32 -34.13 -8.35
CA GLU A 368 -5.81 -35.47 -8.62
C GLU A 368 -5.24 -35.59 -10.05
N LYS A 369 -6.02 -35.17 -11.05
CA LYS A 369 -5.63 -35.24 -12.47
C LYS A 369 -4.38 -34.41 -12.77
N PHE A 370 -4.26 -33.21 -12.21
CA PHE A 370 -3.14 -32.31 -12.48
C PHE A 370 -1.87 -32.67 -11.70
N VAL A 371 -1.99 -33.18 -10.48
CA VAL A 371 -0.84 -33.53 -9.61
C VAL A 371 -0.23 -34.88 -9.99
N MET A 372 -0.99 -35.72 -10.71
CA MET A 372 -0.61 -37.08 -11.13
C MET A 372 -0.28 -37.97 -9.94
N MET A 373 -1.20 -38.02 -8.97
CA MET A 373 -1.10 -38.80 -7.74
C MET A 373 -2.36 -39.64 -7.55
N SER A 374 -2.29 -40.68 -6.73
CA SER A 374 -3.48 -41.48 -6.41
C SER A 374 -4.54 -40.64 -5.67
N ALA A 375 -5.83 -40.92 -5.91
CA ALA A 375 -6.94 -40.25 -5.22
C ALA A 375 -6.78 -40.23 -3.68
N LYS A 376 -6.36 -41.37 -3.10
CA LYS A 376 -6.19 -41.50 -1.65
C LYS A 376 -5.12 -40.55 -1.11
N GLU A 377 -3.93 -40.56 -1.73
CA GLU A 377 -2.82 -39.70 -1.30
C GLU A 377 -3.15 -38.22 -1.52
N THR A 378 -3.76 -37.87 -2.66
CA THR A 378 -4.16 -36.49 -2.97
C THR A 378 -5.12 -35.95 -1.92
N ARG A 379 -6.11 -36.75 -1.52
CA ARG A 379 -7.09 -36.40 -0.49
C ARG A 379 -6.45 -36.19 0.87
N GLU A 380 -5.63 -37.15 1.33
CA GLU A 380 -4.95 -37.07 2.64
C GLU A 380 -4.07 -35.81 2.74
N LEU A 381 -3.28 -35.52 1.70
CA LEU A 381 -2.42 -34.34 1.68
C LEU A 381 -3.20 -33.03 1.54
N THR A 382 -4.29 -33.01 0.77
CA THR A 382 -5.12 -31.81 0.61
C THR A 382 -5.80 -31.45 1.94
N TYR A 383 -6.32 -32.44 2.68
CA TYR A 383 -6.86 -32.20 4.02
C TYR A 383 -5.78 -31.78 5.02
N ALA A 384 -4.60 -32.40 4.99
CA ALA A 384 -3.48 -31.98 5.84
C ALA A 384 -3.06 -30.52 5.58
N LEU A 385 -3.11 -30.06 4.32
CA LEU A 385 -2.87 -28.67 3.95
C LEU A 385 -3.98 -27.72 4.43
N VAL A 386 -5.24 -28.17 4.44
CA VAL A 386 -6.37 -27.41 4.99
C VAL A 386 -6.27 -27.29 6.52
N ASP A 387 -5.98 -28.39 7.21
CA ASP A 387 -5.81 -28.41 8.68
C ASP A 387 -4.66 -27.49 9.11
N ALA A 388 -3.57 -27.48 8.33
CA ALA A 388 -2.44 -26.58 8.52
C ALA A 388 -2.70 -25.13 8.03
N SER A 389 -3.93 -24.81 7.60
CA SER A 389 -4.34 -23.48 7.14
C SER A 389 -3.56 -22.93 5.93
N PHE A 390 -2.93 -23.80 5.14
CA PHE A 390 -2.27 -23.42 3.88
C PHE A 390 -3.26 -23.33 2.71
N VAL A 391 -4.32 -24.14 2.76
CA VAL A 391 -5.39 -24.20 1.76
C VAL A 391 -6.73 -23.88 2.42
N SER A 392 -7.56 -23.11 1.74
CA SER A 392 -8.92 -22.76 2.18
C SER A 392 -9.95 -23.42 1.27
N ILE A 393 -11.12 -23.72 1.83
CA ILE A 393 -12.23 -24.33 1.12
C ILE A 393 -13.31 -23.27 0.89
N ARG A 394 -13.74 -23.10 -0.36
CA ARG A 394 -14.88 -22.28 -0.73
C ARG A 394 -16.05 -23.17 -1.11
N HIS A 395 -17.16 -23.01 -0.40
CA HIS A 395 -18.38 -23.76 -0.64
C HIS A 395 -19.24 -23.04 -1.68
N ILE A 396 -19.61 -23.74 -2.75
CA ILE A 396 -20.57 -23.25 -3.75
C ILE A 396 -21.72 -24.23 -3.82
N SER A 397 -22.88 -23.86 -3.28
CA SER A 397 -24.05 -24.74 -3.32
C SER A 397 -24.93 -24.48 -4.54
N LYS A 398 -25.49 -25.55 -5.11
CA LYS A 398 -26.53 -25.46 -6.15
C LYS A 398 -27.89 -25.03 -5.57
N THR A 399 -28.07 -25.16 -4.26
CA THR A 399 -29.32 -24.90 -3.54
C THR A 399 -29.06 -24.02 -2.33
N ASN A 400 -30.03 -23.19 -1.93
CA ASN A 400 -29.85 -22.25 -0.81
C ASN A 400 -29.56 -22.91 0.54
N ASP A 401 -29.86 -24.21 0.69
CA ASP A 401 -29.72 -24.94 1.96
C ASP A 401 -28.29 -25.42 2.24
N PHE A 402 -27.32 -25.17 1.35
CA PHE A 402 -25.91 -25.58 1.49
C PHE A 402 -25.71 -27.05 1.86
N ALA A 403 -26.62 -27.93 1.44
CA ALA A 403 -26.54 -29.36 1.71
C ALA A 403 -25.22 -29.95 1.14
N PRO A 404 -24.45 -30.73 1.91
CA PRO A 404 -23.15 -31.26 1.46
C PRO A 404 -23.21 -32.03 0.13
N ALA A 405 -24.27 -32.80 -0.09
CA ALA A 405 -24.47 -33.59 -1.31
C ALA A 405 -24.66 -32.74 -2.59
N ARG A 406 -24.99 -31.45 -2.46
CA ARG A 406 -25.27 -30.52 -3.57
C ARG A 406 -24.34 -29.31 -3.56
N THR A 407 -23.25 -29.39 -2.81
CA THR A 407 -22.29 -28.31 -2.62
C THR A 407 -20.94 -28.72 -3.18
N PHE A 408 -20.40 -27.88 -4.07
CA PHE A 408 -19.04 -28.04 -4.56
C PHE A 408 -18.06 -27.45 -3.56
N TYR A 409 -16.99 -28.20 -3.31
CA TYR A 409 -15.91 -27.80 -2.42
C TYR A 409 -14.71 -27.43 -3.30
N LEU A 410 -14.49 -26.12 -3.47
CA LEU A 410 -13.37 -25.60 -4.24
C LEU A 410 -12.22 -25.26 -3.29
N TYR A 411 -11.08 -25.90 -3.50
CA TYR A 411 -9.85 -25.61 -2.79
C TYR A 411 -9.13 -24.46 -3.46
N HIS A 412 -8.63 -23.52 -2.67
CA HIS A 412 -7.80 -22.42 -3.16
C HIS A 412 -6.79 -21.99 -2.08
N VAL A 413 -5.72 -21.31 -2.50
CA VAL A 413 -4.75 -20.70 -1.58
C VAL A 413 -5.09 -19.23 -1.39
N ASN A 414 -5.25 -18.79 -0.14
CA ASN A 414 -5.42 -17.38 0.20
C ASN A 414 -4.10 -16.85 0.80
N MET A 415 -3.27 -16.23 -0.04
CA MET A 415 -1.93 -15.78 0.36
C MET A 415 -1.91 -14.86 1.59
N PRO A 416 -2.74 -13.81 1.71
CA PRO A 416 -2.82 -13.00 2.93
C PRO A 416 -3.06 -13.80 4.22
N ASN A 417 -3.96 -14.79 4.18
CA ASN A 417 -4.25 -15.64 5.34
C ASN A 417 -3.07 -16.55 5.66
N VAL A 418 -2.45 -17.16 4.64
CA VAL A 418 -1.29 -18.02 4.81
C VAL A 418 -0.11 -17.23 5.38
N VAL A 419 0.17 -16.03 4.86
CA VAL A 419 1.22 -15.14 5.35
C VAL A 419 0.95 -14.75 6.81
N SER A 420 -0.29 -14.40 7.16
CA SER A 420 -0.66 -14.07 8.55
C SER A 420 -0.52 -15.27 9.49
N HIS A 421 -0.86 -16.47 9.03
CA HIS A 421 -0.67 -17.72 9.77
C HIS A 421 0.83 -17.99 9.99
N MET A 422 1.65 -17.85 8.95
CA MET A 422 3.10 -18.02 9.02
C MET A 422 3.77 -16.98 9.92
N LEU A 423 3.35 -15.71 9.87
CA LEU A 423 3.83 -14.68 10.77
C LEU A 423 3.60 -15.05 12.25
N ASN A 424 2.44 -15.62 12.56
CA ASN A 424 2.14 -16.08 13.93
C ASN A 424 2.94 -17.33 14.31
N ALA A 425 3.13 -18.25 13.37
CA ALA A 425 3.92 -19.45 13.59
C ALA A 425 5.41 -19.13 13.84
N THR A 426 5.99 -18.21 13.07
CA THR A 426 7.37 -17.74 13.26
C THR A 426 7.51 -16.95 14.56
N ALA A 427 6.56 -16.08 14.91
CA ALA A 427 6.55 -15.39 16.20
C ALA A 427 6.56 -16.37 17.38
N LYS A 428 5.73 -17.43 17.31
CA LYS A 428 5.69 -18.48 18.33
C LYS A 428 6.99 -19.30 18.38
N SER A 429 7.60 -19.56 17.22
CA SER A 429 8.90 -20.23 17.11
C SER A 429 9.99 -19.43 17.84
N ILE A 430 10.11 -18.13 17.54
CA ILE A 430 11.06 -17.22 18.19
C ILE A 430 10.80 -17.18 19.71
N TYR A 431 9.54 -17.02 20.12
CA TYR A 431 9.16 -17.05 21.53
C TYR A 431 9.66 -18.32 22.24
N ASN A 432 9.44 -19.50 21.64
CA ASN A 432 9.87 -20.77 22.22
C ASN A 432 11.40 -20.86 22.33
N ILE A 433 12.13 -20.37 21.34
CA ILE A 433 13.60 -20.33 21.33
C ILE A 433 14.12 -19.46 22.48
N VAL A 434 13.61 -18.23 22.61
CA VAL A 434 14.04 -17.30 23.67
C VAL A 434 13.67 -17.83 25.05
N VAL A 435 12.48 -18.41 25.21
CA VAL A 435 12.08 -19.05 26.48
C VAL A 435 13.00 -20.23 26.81
N ARG A 436 13.43 -21.02 25.82
CA ARG A 436 14.39 -22.10 26.03
C ARG A 436 15.76 -21.57 26.44
N ARG A 437 16.26 -20.52 25.80
CA ARG A 437 17.52 -19.85 26.18
C ARG A 437 17.46 -19.39 27.64
N LEU A 438 16.45 -18.62 28.01
CA LEU A 438 16.26 -18.14 29.39
C LEU A 438 16.13 -19.28 30.43
N HIS A 439 15.66 -20.45 30.03
CA HIS A 439 15.63 -21.63 30.89
C HIS A 439 17.03 -22.23 31.08
N GLU A 440 17.83 -22.32 30.02
CA GLU A 440 19.23 -22.77 30.13
C GLU A 440 20.07 -21.77 30.94
N ASP A 441 19.90 -20.46 30.74
CA ASP A 441 20.61 -19.41 31.50
C ASP A 441 20.36 -19.55 33.01
N LYS A 442 19.11 -19.85 33.40
CA LYS A 442 18.75 -20.11 34.80
C LYS A 442 19.35 -21.41 35.33
N ARG A 443 19.43 -22.44 34.50
CA ARG A 443 20.00 -23.74 34.87
C ARG A 443 21.49 -23.63 35.15
N TYR A 444 22.22 -22.85 34.35
CA TYR A 444 23.67 -22.67 34.44
C TYR A 444 24.08 -21.39 35.19
N ALA A 445 23.16 -20.69 35.86
CA ALA A 445 23.40 -19.39 36.49
C ALA A 445 24.61 -19.39 37.45
N GLY A 446 24.76 -20.42 38.29
CA GLY A 446 25.90 -20.52 39.22
C GLY A 446 27.25 -20.67 38.52
N LEU A 447 27.29 -21.46 37.45
CA LEU A 447 28.49 -21.64 36.61
C LEU A 447 28.84 -20.36 35.84
N LEU A 448 27.81 -19.61 35.39
CA LEU A 448 28.00 -18.32 34.74
C LEU A 448 28.57 -17.27 35.71
N GLU A 449 28.09 -17.22 36.96
CA GLU A 449 28.66 -16.34 37.98
C GLU A 449 30.13 -16.67 38.30
N GLN A 450 30.47 -17.96 38.35
CA GLN A 450 31.86 -18.40 38.52
C GLN A 450 32.72 -18.00 37.32
N LYS A 451 32.24 -18.22 36.10
CA LYS A 451 32.91 -17.79 34.87
C LYS A 451 33.15 -16.28 34.84
N LEU A 452 32.17 -15.47 35.23
CA LEU A 452 32.27 -14.02 35.23
C LEU A 452 33.34 -13.52 36.21
N LYS A 453 33.47 -14.16 37.38
CA LYS A 453 34.56 -13.90 38.33
C LYS A 453 35.92 -14.33 37.78
N LEU A 454 36.00 -15.49 37.14
CA LEU A 454 37.20 -15.98 36.47
C LEU A 454 37.65 -14.98 35.39
N ASP A 455 36.75 -14.53 34.52
CA ASP A 455 37.05 -13.56 33.46
C ASP A 455 37.52 -12.21 34.03
N GLU A 456 36.98 -11.76 35.17
CA GLU A 456 37.43 -10.54 35.85
C GLU A 456 38.86 -10.66 36.39
N VAL A 457 39.21 -11.82 36.95
CA VAL A 457 40.57 -12.10 37.46
C VAL A 457 41.54 -12.22 36.30
N LEU A 458 41.18 -12.94 35.24
CA LEU A 458 42.00 -13.04 34.01
C LEU A 458 42.25 -11.68 33.39
N LYS A 459 41.24 -10.80 33.36
CA LYS A 459 41.40 -9.43 32.87
C LYS A 459 42.40 -8.62 33.71
N LYS A 460 42.35 -8.74 35.04
CA LYS A 460 43.31 -8.08 35.94
C LYS A 460 44.74 -8.59 35.75
N ILE A 461 44.91 -9.88 35.46
CA ILE A 461 46.21 -10.48 35.14
C ILE A 461 46.73 -9.93 33.80
N ALA A 462 45.87 -9.87 32.78
CA ALA A 462 46.24 -9.32 31.48
C ALA A 462 46.70 -7.86 31.55
N GLU A 463 46.00 -7.02 32.33
CA GLU A 463 46.26 -5.59 32.55
C GLU A 463 47.48 -5.30 33.44
N SER A 464 48.06 -6.31 34.08
CA SER A 464 49.24 -6.12 34.93
C SER A 464 50.50 -5.83 34.09
N GLU A 465 51.19 -4.73 34.37
CA GLU A 465 52.44 -4.37 33.67
C GLU A 465 53.69 -5.02 34.27
N ASN A 466 53.57 -5.64 35.45
CA ASN A 466 54.69 -6.15 36.25
C ASN A 466 55.07 -7.62 35.99
N LEU A 467 54.36 -8.31 35.08
CA LEU A 467 54.53 -9.75 34.80
C LEU A 467 55.04 -9.95 33.36
N THR A 468 56.00 -10.86 33.19
CA THR A 468 56.46 -11.28 31.85
C THR A 468 55.41 -12.13 31.14
N ALA A 469 55.49 -12.24 29.80
CA ALA A 469 54.48 -12.93 28.99
C ALA A 469 54.30 -14.41 29.40
N ASP A 470 55.40 -15.08 29.76
CA ASP A 470 55.39 -16.48 30.18
C ASP A 470 54.77 -16.65 31.60
N GLU A 471 55.06 -15.73 32.52
CA GLU A 471 54.46 -15.70 33.88
C GLU A 471 52.96 -15.41 33.83
N LYS A 472 52.50 -14.60 32.87
CA LYS A 472 51.06 -14.35 32.66
C LYS A 472 50.35 -15.63 32.23
N THR A 473 50.92 -16.38 31.28
CA THR A 473 50.29 -17.62 30.81
C THR A 473 50.19 -18.70 31.88
N GLU A 474 51.23 -18.83 32.73
CA GLU A 474 51.23 -19.80 33.84
C GLU A 474 50.19 -19.43 34.91
N GLN A 475 50.14 -18.16 35.31
CA GLN A 475 49.12 -17.67 36.25
C GLN A 475 47.69 -17.78 35.71
N GLU A 476 47.48 -17.59 34.41
CA GLU A 476 46.18 -17.79 33.79
C GLU A 476 45.71 -19.24 33.86
N GLU A 477 46.60 -20.21 33.65
CA GLU A 477 46.29 -21.63 33.70
C GLU A 477 45.97 -22.07 35.13
N ASP A 478 46.78 -21.65 36.10
CA ASP A 478 46.55 -21.89 37.53
C ASP A 478 45.22 -21.30 38.03
N VAL A 479 44.91 -20.07 37.62
CA VAL A 479 43.66 -19.40 37.99
C VAL A 479 42.47 -20.09 37.33
N LYS A 480 42.58 -20.51 36.07
CA LYS A 480 41.52 -21.29 35.43
C LYS A 480 41.29 -22.56 36.23
N ASP A 481 42.33 -23.31 36.61
CA ASP A 481 42.20 -24.61 37.31
C ASP A 481 41.70 -24.47 38.75
N THR A 482 42.06 -23.37 39.42
CA THR A 482 41.61 -23.04 40.78
C THR A 482 40.12 -22.67 40.83
N TYR A 483 39.64 -21.92 39.84
CA TYR A 483 38.27 -21.40 39.84
C TYR A 483 37.26 -22.36 39.22
N MET A 484 37.69 -23.31 38.39
CA MET A 484 36.79 -24.16 37.61
C MET A 484 37.38 -25.56 37.34
N SER A 485 36.59 -26.60 37.65
CA SER A 485 36.96 -27.98 37.30
C SER A 485 36.84 -28.25 35.79
N ASN A 486 37.56 -29.27 35.31
CA ASN A 486 37.47 -29.69 33.90
C ASN A 486 36.05 -30.17 33.50
N GLU A 487 35.27 -30.72 34.45
CA GLU A 487 33.87 -31.10 34.21
C GLU A 487 32.98 -29.86 34.03
N ASP A 488 33.16 -28.85 34.88
CA ASP A 488 32.42 -27.59 34.82
C ASP A 488 32.72 -26.82 33.52
N ARG A 489 33.98 -26.85 33.06
CA ARG A 489 34.38 -26.31 31.75
C ARG A 489 33.67 -27.01 30.60
N ALA A 490 33.58 -28.35 30.63
CA ALA A 490 32.87 -29.11 29.61
C ALA A 490 31.35 -28.80 29.61
N PHE A 491 30.75 -28.60 30.78
CA PHE A 491 29.36 -28.16 30.89
C PHE A 491 29.14 -26.75 30.34
N LEU A 492 30.06 -25.82 30.60
CA LEU A 492 30.03 -24.46 30.04
C LEU A 492 30.19 -24.48 28.53
N GLU A 493 31.11 -25.25 27.97
CA GLU A 493 31.29 -25.37 26.52
C GLU A 493 30.02 -25.90 25.84
N LYS A 494 29.38 -26.91 26.45
CA LYS A 494 28.10 -27.43 25.99
C LYS A 494 26.99 -26.37 26.05
N TYR A 495 26.94 -25.58 27.11
CA TYR A 495 26.00 -24.47 27.25
C TYR A 495 26.26 -23.39 26.18
N GLU A 496 27.50 -22.96 25.99
CA GLU A 496 27.87 -21.98 24.96
C GLU A 496 27.52 -22.46 23.56
N GLY A 497 27.79 -23.74 23.25
CA GLY A 497 27.38 -24.35 21.99
C GLY A 497 25.87 -24.33 21.79
N ALA A 498 25.10 -24.63 22.85
CA ALA A 498 23.64 -24.58 22.81
C ALA A 498 23.10 -23.16 22.62
N VAL A 499 23.65 -22.17 23.32
CA VAL A 499 23.27 -20.76 23.20
C VAL A 499 23.66 -20.19 21.83
N LYS A 500 24.87 -20.46 21.34
CA LYS A 500 25.30 -20.06 19.98
C LYS A 500 24.34 -20.62 18.92
N LYS A 501 23.98 -21.90 19.03
CA LYS A 501 23.00 -22.54 18.12
C LYS A 501 21.61 -21.90 18.24
N ALA A 502 21.13 -21.63 19.46
CA ALA A 502 19.82 -21.00 19.67
C ALA A 502 19.77 -19.58 19.08
N SER A 503 20.81 -18.77 19.32
CA SER A 503 20.92 -17.41 18.78
C SER A 503 21.01 -17.39 17.25
N LEU A 504 21.73 -18.34 16.64
CA LEU A 504 21.76 -18.46 15.17
C LEU A 504 20.37 -18.79 14.60
N ILE A 505 19.64 -19.72 15.22
CA ILE A 505 18.27 -20.06 14.80
C ILE A 505 17.33 -18.87 15.00
N GLU A 506 17.47 -18.11 16.10
CA GLU A 506 16.70 -16.89 16.34
C GLU A 506 16.88 -15.87 15.21
N VAL A 507 18.12 -15.62 14.77
CA VAL A 507 18.42 -14.69 13.65
C VAL A 507 17.75 -15.17 12.36
N LEU A 508 17.88 -16.45 12.01
CA LEU A 508 17.26 -17.01 10.80
C LEU A 508 15.73 -16.92 10.84
N GLN A 509 15.12 -17.20 12.00
CA GLN A 509 13.67 -17.07 12.18
C GLN A 509 13.22 -15.62 12.16
N ALA A 510 14.02 -14.69 12.68
CA ALA A 510 13.76 -13.26 12.63
C ALA A 510 13.75 -12.75 11.17
N ASP A 511 14.67 -13.20 10.30
CA ASP A 511 14.65 -12.86 8.87
C ASP A 511 13.36 -13.30 8.19
N THR A 512 12.90 -14.52 8.50
CA THR A 512 11.63 -15.03 7.97
C THR A 512 10.44 -14.23 8.51
N PHE A 513 10.47 -13.85 9.79
CA PHE A 513 9.44 -13.00 10.40
C PHE A 513 9.38 -11.62 9.74
N MET A 514 10.53 -10.95 9.56
CA MET A 514 10.63 -9.62 8.92
C MET A 514 10.06 -9.63 7.50
N MET A 515 10.34 -10.67 6.72
CA MET A 515 9.82 -10.82 5.37
C MET A 515 8.28 -10.88 5.35
N PHE A 516 7.67 -11.71 6.20
CA PHE A 516 6.21 -11.78 6.30
C PHE A 516 5.61 -10.49 6.86
N GLU A 517 6.28 -9.84 7.82
CA GLU A 517 5.87 -8.55 8.38
C GLU A 517 5.79 -7.49 7.26
N GLN A 518 6.82 -7.35 6.42
CA GLN A 518 6.80 -6.38 5.32
C GLN A 518 5.64 -6.56 4.36
N LYS A 519 5.27 -7.82 4.03
CA LYS A 519 4.11 -8.10 3.17
C LYS A 519 2.80 -7.67 3.84
N THR A 520 2.65 -7.89 5.14
CA THR A 520 1.46 -7.45 5.89
C THR A 520 1.40 -5.92 6.09
N MET A 521 2.54 -5.24 6.19
CA MET A 521 2.62 -3.79 6.37
C MET A 521 2.22 -3.00 5.12
N ALA A 522 2.43 -3.54 3.91
CA ALA A 522 1.95 -2.91 2.67
C ALA A 522 0.40 -2.77 2.67
N ASP A 523 -0.29 -3.76 3.23
CA ASP A 523 -1.74 -3.74 3.40
C ASP A 523 -2.15 -2.75 4.51
N ALA A 524 -1.37 -2.67 5.59
CA ALA A 524 -1.57 -1.70 6.66
C ALA A 524 -1.39 -0.24 6.21
N ALA A 525 -0.46 0.03 5.28
CA ALA A 525 -0.25 1.37 4.72
C ALA A 525 -1.45 1.82 3.87
N THR A 526 -2.01 0.91 3.07
CA THR A 526 -3.26 1.17 2.33
C THR A 526 -4.41 1.43 3.28
N ILE A 527 -4.54 0.64 4.35
CA ILE A 527 -5.54 0.86 5.42
C ILE A 527 -5.34 2.22 6.07
N LYS A 528 -4.11 2.62 6.38
CA LYS A 528 -3.79 3.93 6.96
C LYS A 528 -4.23 5.07 6.03
N LYS A 529 -3.95 4.97 4.71
CA LYS A 529 -4.40 5.96 3.72
C LYS A 529 -5.93 6.03 3.64
N ILE A 530 -6.63 4.90 3.77
CA ILE A 530 -8.10 4.85 3.84
C ILE A 530 -8.59 5.59 5.10
N GLU A 531 -7.97 5.36 6.26
CA GLU A 531 -8.32 6.01 7.52
C GLU A 531 -8.03 7.53 7.49
N GLU A 532 -6.89 7.95 6.93
CA GLU A 532 -6.54 9.36 6.70
C GLU A 532 -7.52 10.02 5.72
N GLY A 533 -7.88 9.34 4.64
CA GLY A 533 -8.87 9.81 3.67
C GLY A 533 -10.27 9.96 4.27
N PHE A 534 -10.67 9.01 5.12
CA PHE A 534 -11.92 9.09 5.89
C PHE A 534 -11.90 10.29 6.84
N ALA A 535 -10.82 10.48 7.61
CA ALA A 535 -10.69 11.62 8.50
C ALA A 535 -10.78 12.97 7.75
N LYS A 536 -10.15 13.05 6.57
CA LYS A 536 -10.21 14.23 5.69
C LYS A 536 -11.65 14.52 5.22
N LEU A 537 -12.39 13.49 4.80
CA LEU A 537 -13.79 13.64 4.37
C LEU A 537 -14.70 14.14 5.49
N GLN A 538 -14.52 13.61 6.71
CA GLN A 538 -15.33 14.01 7.86
C GLN A 538 -14.97 15.41 8.37
N ALA A 539 -13.71 15.83 8.26
CA ALA A 539 -13.27 17.16 8.66
C ALA A 539 -13.80 18.29 7.75
N SER A 540 -14.05 18.00 6.47
CA SER A 540 -14.55 18.99 5.51
C SER A 540 -16.04 19.26 5.70
N LYS A 541 -16.41 20.46 6.13
CA LYS A 541 -17.82 20.86 6.30
C LYS A 541 -18.54 21.06 4.95
N ASP A 542 -17.82 21.56 3.95
CA ASP A 542 -18.37 21.95 2.64
C ASP A 542 -18.48 20.79 1.63
N CYS A 543 -17.98 19.60 2.00
CA CYS A 543 -18.14 18.41 1.16
C CYS A 543 -19.58 17.88 1.24
N HIS A 544 -20.24 17.78 0.08
CA HIS A 544 -21.61 17.27 -0.09
C HIS A 544 -21.68 15.97 -0.93
N SER A 545 -20.56 15.27 -1.08
CA SER A 545 -20.47 14.05 -1.87
C SER A 545 -21.32 12.90 -1.28
N LEU A 546 -21.89 12.06 -2.15
CA LEU A 546 -22.54 10.80 -1.74
C LEU A 546 -21.55 9.88 -1.02
N LEU A 547 -20.27 9.89 -1.41
CA LEU A 547 -19.18 9.22 -0.70
C LEU A 547 -19.16 9.59 0.79
N LYS A 548 -19.12 10.89 1.12
CA LYS A 548 -19.09 11.34 2.52
C LYS A 548 -20.35 10.94 3.28
N LYS A 549 -21.52 10.96 2.62
CA LYS A 549 -22.80 10.61 3.22
C LYS A 549 -22.87 9.12 3.62
N TYR A 550 -22.37 8.22 2.78
CA TYR A 550 -22.54 6.78 2.96
C TYR A 550 -21.29 6.03 3.46
N LEU A 551 -20.11 6.62 3.35
CA LEU A 551 -18.92 6.10 4.01
C LEU A 551 -18.98 6.46 5.49
N THR A 552 -19.72 5.67 6.27
CA THR A 552 -19.74 5.75 7.75
C THR A 552 -18.51 5.04 8.33
N LYS A 553 -18.19 5.30 9.60
CA LYS A 553 -17.08 4.62 10.28
C LYS A 553 -17.27 3.10 10.28
N GLU A 554 -18.49 2.63 10.48
CA GLU A 554 -18.84 1.20 10.46
C GLU A 554 -18.60 0.57 9.08
N VAL A 555 -19.01 1.25 8.00
CA VAL A 555 -18.79 0.80 6.62
C VAL A 555 -17.30 0.80 6.29
N MET A 556 -16.56 1.85 6.68
CA MET A 556 -15.11 1.94 6.48
C MET A 556 -14.38 0.80 7.20
N ASP A 557 -14.67 0.56 8.48
CA ASP A 557 -14.04 -0.49 9.27
C ASP A 557 -14.32 -1.90 8.71
N LYS A 558 -15.53 -2.12 8.15
CA LYS A 558 -15.91 -3.39 7.51
C LYS A 558 -15.21 -3.62 6.17
N LEU A 559 -14.91 -2.55 5.42
CA LEU A 559 -14.43 -2.64 4.03
C LEU A 559 -12.93 -2.39 3.86
N LYS A 560 -12.25 -1.70 4.79
CA LYS A 560 -10.85 -1.26 4.64
C LYS A 560 -9.83 -2.37 4.38
N GLY A 561 -10.09 -3.59 4.85
CA GLY A 561 -9.21 -4.76 4.67
C GLY A 561 -9.54 -5.65 3.47
N LYS A 562 -10.58 -5.32 2.69
CA LYS A 562 -11.02 -6.16 1.56
C LYS A 562 -10.28 -5.79 0.27
N LYS A 563 -10.03 -6.81 -0.57
CA LYS A 563 -9.43 -6.67 -1.91
C LYS A 563 -10.15 -7.56 -2.91
N THR A 564 -10.27 -7.10 -4.15
CA THR A 564 -10.79 -7.88 -5.28
C THR A 564 -9.73 -8.86 -5.79
N ALA A 565 -10.10 -9.79 -6.68
CA ALA A 565 -9.18 -10.73 -7.30
C ALA A 565 -8.07 -10.03 -8.12
N LEU A 566 -8.35 -8.84 -8.65
CA LEU A 566 -7.38 -8.00 -9.37
C LEU A 566 -6.59 -7.07 -8.46
N GLY A 567 -6.76 -7.19 -7.14
CA GLY A 567 -6.02 -6.43 -6.14
C GLY A 567 -6.58 -5.04 -5.84
N ALA A 568 -7.76 -4.68 -6.37
CA ALA A 568 -8.37 -3.39 -6.10
C ALA A 568 -8.86 -3.30 -4.66
N THR A 569 -8.62 -2.15 -4.03
CA THR A 569 -8.90 -1.88 -2.61
C THR A 569 -9.98 -0.82 -2.46
N LEU A 570 -10.46 -0.60 -1.23
CA LEU A 570 -11.34 0.52 -0.93
C LEU A 570 -10.68 1.88 -1.26
N LEU A 571 -9.35 1.99 -1.17
CA LEU A 571 -8.64 3.22 -1.52
C LEU A 571 -8.86 3.57 -2.99
N ASP A 572 -8.74 2.59 -3.89
CA ASP A 572 -8.94 2.78 -5.33
C ASP A 572 -10.37 3.23 -5.65
N VAL A 573 -11.35 2.79 -4.84
CA VAL A 573 -12.76 3.17 -4.97
C VAL A 573 -13.00 4.63 -4.57
N ILE A 574 -12.40 5.09 -3.46
CA ILE A 574 -12.74 6.38 -2.83
C ILE A 574 -11.74 7.51 -3.11
N GLN A 575 -10.54 7.21 -3.62
CA GLN A 575 -9.45 8.18 -3.73
C GLN A 575 -9.82 9.44 -4.51
N SER A 576 -10.67 9.32 -5.52
CA SER A 576 -11.13 10.46 -6.31
C SER A 576 -11.95 11.45 -5.48
N GLY A 577 -12.91 10.97 -4.68
CA GLY A 577 -13.72 11.81 -3.80
C GLY A 577 -12.96 12.34 -2.58
N VAL A 578 -11.93 11.63 -2.11
CA VAL A 578 -11.02 12.11 -1.05
C VAL A 578 -10.09 13.22 -1.55
N ALA A 579 -9.63 13.11 -2.80
CA ALA A 579 -8.81 14.14 -3.45
C ALA A 579 -9.64 15.37 -3.82
N ASN A 580 -10.84 15.15 -4.39
CA ASN A 580 -11.74 16.18 -4.90
C ASN A 580 -13.01 16.25 -4.03
N LEU A 581 -12.96 17.04 -2.96
CA LEU A 581 -14.05 17.15 -1.96
C LEU A 581 -15.33 17.80 -2.50
N ASP A 582 -15.24 18.44 -3.66
CA ASP A 582 -16.35 19.03 -4.41
C ASP A 582 -17.09 18.01 -5.31
N SER A 583 -16.69 16.73 -5.26
CA SER A 583 -17.36 15.65 -6.00
C SER A 583 -18.84 15.51 -5.61
N GLY A 584 -19.73 15.34 -6.60
CA GLY A 584 -21.13 14.97 -6.33
C GLY A 584 -21.28 13.52 -5.84
N VAL A 585 -20.60 12.58 -6.50
CA VAL A 585 -20.63 11.14 -6.16
C VAL A 585 -19.39 10.73 -5.38
N GLY A 586 -18.20 10.84 -5.99
CA GLY A 586 -16.91 10.64 -5.35
C GLY A 586 -16.36 9.20 -5.31
N VAL A 587 -17.06 8.23 -5.89
CA VAL A 587 -16.59 6.84 -5.99
C VAL A 587 -16.59 6.32 -7.42
N TYR A 588 -15.67 5.41 -7.71
CA TYR A 588 -15.59 4.67 -8.97
C TYR A 588 -15.28 3.20 -8.71
N ALA A 589 -15.68 2.30 -9.60
CA ALA A 589 -15.39 0.88 -9.47
C ALA A 589 -14.13 0.52 -10.28
N PRO A 590 -13.01 0.06 -9.68
CA PRO A 590 -11.82 -0.36 -10.44
C PRO A 590 -12.04 -1.59 -11.33
N ASP A 591 -12.91 -2.49 -10.90
CA ASP A 591 -13.34 -3.68 -11.63
C ASP A 591 -14.82 -4.01 -11.35
N ALA A 592 -15.38 -4.99 -12.07
CA ALA A 592 -16.78 -5.41 -11.88
C ALA A 592 -17.03 -6.02 -10.48
N GLU A 593 -16.04 -6.74 -9.93
CA GLU A 593 -16.12 -7.37 -8.61
C GLU A 593 -16.29 -6.33 -7.50
N SER A 594 -15.74 -5.13 -7.67
CA SER A 594 -15.83 -4.01 -6.73
C SER A 594 -17.27 -3.66 -6.36
N TYR A 595 -18.22 -3.72 -7.31
CA TYR A 595 -19.64 -3.50 -7.03
C TYR A 595 -20.23 -4.55 -6.07
N THR A 596 -19.69 -5.77 -6.07
CA THR A 596 -20.14 -6.85 -5.17
C THR A 596 -19.40 -6.81 -3.84
N LEU A 597 -18.08 -6.63 -3.87
CA LEU A 597 -17.22 -6.67 -2.68
C LEU A 597 -17.45 -5.48 -1.74
N PHE A 598 -17.63 -4.29 -2.33
CA PHE A 598 -17.86 -3.02 -1.63
C PHE A 598 -19.34 -2.58 -1.69
N LYS A 599 -20.26 -3.55 -1.82
CA LYS A 599 -21.71 -3.28 -1.92
C LYS A 599 -22.29 -2.45 -0.78
N ASP A 600 -21.73 -2.57 0.44
CA ASP A 600 -22.18 -1.81 1.61
C ASP A 600 -21.97 -0.28 1.42
N LEU A 601 -21.08 0.12 0.52
CA LEU A 601 -20.88 1.51 0.10
C LEU A 601 -21.63 1.82 -1.21
N PHE A 602 -21.56 0.93 -2.21
CA PHE A 602 -22.16 1.17 -3.52
C PHE A 602 -23.69 1.14 -3.52
N ASP A 603 -24.32 0.18 -2.86
CA ASP A 603 -25.78 0.02 -2.88
C ASP A 603 -26.54 1.25 -2.37
N PRO A 604 -26.26 1.80 -1.18
CA PRO A 604 -26.97 2.98 -0.71
C PRO A 604 -26.69 4.23 -1.56
N LEU A 605 -25.48 4.33 -2.14
CA LEU A 605 -25.12 5.41 -3.05
C LEU A 605 -25.87 5.30 -4.39
N ILE A 606 -25.99 4.09 -4.94
CA ILE A 606 -26.75 3.81 -6.17
C ILE A 606 -28.23 4.09 -5.93
N GLU A 607 -28.78 3.66 -4.79
CA GLU A 607 -30.17 3.91 -4.42
C GLU A 607 -30.49 5.41 -4.34
N ASP A 608 -29.62 6.20 -3.68
CA ASP A 608 -29.79 7.65 -3.58
C ASP A 608 -29.69 8.34 -4.96
N TYR A 609 -28.62 8.05 -5.70
CA TYR A 609 -28.38 8.70 -6.99
C TYR A 609 -29.45 8.37 -8.03
N HIS A 610 -29.92 7.11 -8.07
CA HIS A 610 -30.90 6.64 -9.05
C HIS A 610 -32.36 6.69 -8.56
N ASN A 611 -32.65 7.49 -7.53
CA ASN A 611 -34.00 7.76 -7.01
C ASN A 611 -34.76 6.49 -6.56
N GLY A 612 -34.13 5.63 -5.76
CA GLY A 612 -34.77 4.48 -5.12
C GLY A 612 -34.49 3.12 -5.75
N PHE A 613 -33.40 2.99 -6.54
CA PHE A 613 -32.95 1.68 -7.04
C PHE A 613 -32.32 0.84 -5.92
N GLY A 614 -33.15 0.19 -5.11
CA GLY A 614 -32.73 -0.53 -3.92
C GLY A 614 -31.94 -1.83 -4.20
N ALA A 615 -31.32 -2.37 -3.15
CA ALA A 615 -30.46 -3.56 -3.23
C ALA A 615 -31.15 -4.82 -3.84
N ASN A 616 -32.46 -4.96 -3.67
CA ASN A 616 -33.23 -6.12 -4.15
C ASN A 616 -33.82 -5.94 -5.55
N GLN A 617 -33.73 -4.74 -6.13
CA GLN A 617 -34.23 -4.49 -7.48
C GLN A 617 -33.22 -4.97 -8.52
N LYS A 618 -33.73 -5.36 -9.69
CA LYS A 618 -32.91 -5.83 -10.82
C LYS A 618 -33.19 -4.98 -12.06
N GLN A 619 -32.15 -4.74 -12.84
CA GLN A 619 -32.29 -4.09 -14.13
C GLN A 619 -33.07 -4.99 -15.09
N PRO A 620 -34.10 -4.45 -15.80
CA PRO A 620 -34.82 -5.21 -16.82
C PRO A 620 -33.91 -5.80 -17.90
N ALA A 621 -34.41 -6.82 -18.60
CA ALA A 621 -33.74 -7.34 -19.79
C ALA A 621 -33.53 -6.23 -20.82
N THR A 622 -32.45 -6.33 -21.60
CA THR A 622 -32.10 -5.34 -22.62
C THR A 622 -33.24 -5.19 -23.63
N ASP A 623 -33.74 -3.99 -23.81
CA ASP A 623 -34.72 -3.64 -24.86
C ASP A 623 -34.40 -2.26 -25.41
N LEU A 624 -33.78 -2.25 -26.59
CA LEU A 624 -33.41 -1.04 -27.32
C LEU A 624 -34.58 -0.47 -28.16
N GLY A 625 -35.67 -1.22 -28.36
CA GLY A 625 -36.88 -0.77 -29.06
C GLY A 625 -36.78 -0.69 -30.58
N GLU A 626 -36.07 -1.62 -31.23
CA GLU A 626 -35.87 -1.65 -32.69
C GLU A 626 -37.18 -1.76 -33.48
N ASP A 627 -38.11 -2.57 -32.98
CA ASP A 627 -39.46 -2.77 -33.50
C ASP A 627 -40.40 -1.60 -33.17
N LYS A 628 -39.98 -0.71 -32.26
CA LYS A 628 -40.80 0.38 -31.71
C LYS A 628 -40.36 1.77 -32.17
N LEU A 629 -39.38 1.87 -33.08
CA LEU A 629 -38.87 3.15 -33.59
C LEU A 629 -39.96 4.01 -34.25
N SER A 630 -40.96 3.39 -34.85
CA SER A 630 -42.13 4.08 -35.45
C SER A 630 -42.97 4.86 -34.42
N GLN A 631 -42.87 4.51 -33.13
CA GLN A 631 -43.54 5.24 -32.05
C GLN A 631 -42.86 6.57 -31.70
N LEU A 632 -41.63 6.80 -32.19
CA LEU A 632 -40.81 7.96 -31.90
C LEU A 632 -40.74 8.89 -33.14
N ALA A 633 -41.92 9.35 -33.58
CA ALA A 633 -42.04 10.31 -34.70
C ALA A 633 -41.36 11.64 -34.37
N ASP A 634 -41.06 12.46 -35.39
CA ASP A 634 -40.42 13.76 -35.18
C ASP A 634 -41.24 14.65 -34.22
N LEU A 635 -40.61 15.06 -33.12
CA LEU A 635 -41.24 15.89 -32.08
C LEU A 635 -41.49 17.33 -32.53
N ASP A 636 -40.72 17.80 -33.53
CA ASP A 636 -40.82 19.18 -34.02
C ASP A 636 -40.60 19.23 -35.54
N PRO A 637 -41.58 18.77 -36.34
CA PRO A 637 -41.47 18.74 -37.81
C PRO A 637 -41.30 20.13 -38.43
N GLU A 638 -41.74 21.19 -37.73
CA GLU A 638 -41.63 22.58 -38.18
C GLU A 638 -40.30 23.23 -37.77
N GLY A 639 -39.49 22.58 -36.94
CA GLY A 639 -38.18 23.06 -36.49
C GLY A 639 -38.21 24.34 -35.66
N LYS A 640 -39.29 24.58 -34.91
CA LYS A 640 -39.51 25.83 -34.15
C LYS A 640 -38.91 25.81 -32.74
N PHE A 641 -38.77 24.61 -32.16
CA PHE A 641 -38.42 24.41 -30.75
C PHE A 641 -37.12 23.62 -30.59
N ILE A 642 -36.95 22.49 -31.28
CA ILE A 642 -35.81 21.59 -31.07
C ILE A 642 -34.66 21.93 -32.03
N ASN A 643 -33.52 22.29 -31.47
CA ASN A 643 -32.30 22.56 -32.22
C ASN A 643 -31.58 21.26 -32.62
N SER A 644 -31.45 20.32 -31.69
CA SER A 644 -30.76 19.05 -31.91
C SER A 644 -31.16 17.98 -30.91
N THR A 645 -31.09 16.73 -31.35
CA THR A 645 -31.32 15.54 -30.54
C THR A 645 -30.03 14.75 -30.43
N ARG A 646 -29.73 14.22 -29.24
CA ARG A 646 -28.54 13.41 -28.96
C ARG A 646 -28.87 12.26 -28.02
N ILE A 647 -28.47 11.05 -28.38
CA ILE A 647 -28.59 9.86 -27.53
C ILE A 647 -27.21 9.23 -27.39
N ARG A 648 -26.81 8.94 -26.16
CA ARG A 648 -25.53 8.27 -25.86
C ARG A 648 -25.73 7.08 -24.94
N CYS A 649 -24.85 6.08 -25.07
CA CYS A 649 -24.70 4.99 -24.11
C CYS A 649 -23.22 4.69 -23.83
N GLY A 650 -22.91 4.30 -22.60
CA GLY A 650 -21.61 3.75 -22.19
C GLY A 650 -21.60 2.23 -22.29
N ARG A 651 -20.47 1.65 -22.71
CA ARG A 651 -20.25 0.19 -22.75
C ARG A 651 -18.83 -0.15 -22.32
N SER A 652 -18.72 -1.21 -21.53
CA SER A 652 -17.44 -1.81 -21.14
C SER A 652 -17.33 -3.20 -21.73
N PHE A 653 -16.15 -3.56 -22.25
CA PHE A 653 -15.90 -4.87 -22.85
C PHE A 653 -15.88 -5.98 -21.79
N ALA A 654 -16.52 -7.11 -22.10
CA ALA A 654 -16.43 -8.31 -21.28
C ALA A 654 -15.00 -8.86 -21.29
N GLY A 655 -14.52 -9.31 -20.12
CA GLY A 655 -13.16 -9.81 -19.93
C GLY A 655 -12.10 -8.74 -19.65
N TYR A 656 -12.46 -7.46 -19.67
CA TYR A 656 -11.58 -6.36 -19.26
C TYR A 656 -12.09 -5.71 -17.96
N PRO A 657 -11.19 -5.36 -17.02
CA PRO A 657 -11.56 -4.51 -15.89
C PRO A 657 -11.69 -3.05 -16.33
N PHE A 658 -12.05 -2.14 -15.41
CA PHE A 658 -12.12 -0.72 -15.73
C PHE A 658 -10.74 -0.04 -15.65
N ASN A 659 -10.70 1.24 -16.03
CA ASN A 659 -9.47 2.00 -16.23
C ASN A 659 -8.35 1.86 -15.17
N PRO A 660 -8.63 1.84 -13.85
CA PRO A 660 -7.58 1.74 -12.83
C PRO A 660 -6.86 0.39 -12.82
N CYS A 661 -7.44 -0.64 -13.41
CA CYS A 661 -6.89 -1.99 -13.49
C CYS A 661 -6.40 -2.35 -14.91
N LEU A 662 -6.63 -1.50 -15.91
CA LEU A 662 -6.15 -1.71 -17.28
C LEU A 662 -4.65 -1.44 -17.43
N THR A 663 -3.96 -2.34 -18.14
CA THR A 663 -2.57 -2.13 -18.58
C THR A 663 -2.52 -1.38 -19.91
N GLU A 664 -1.35 -0.81 -20.27
CA GLU A 664 -1.15 -0.17 -21.58
C GLU A 664 -1.47 -1.10 -22.74
N ALA A 665 -1.06 -2.37 -22.65
CA ALA A 665 -1.38 -3.40 -23.64
C ALA A 665 -2.88 -3.61 -23.78
N ASN A 666 -3.65 -3.59 -22.69
CA ASN A 666 -5.11 -3.70 -22.78
C ASN A 666 -5.73 -2.50 -23.48
N TYR A 667 -5.25 -1.27 -23.23
CA TYR A 667 -5.74 -0.09 -23.95
C TYR A 667 -5.52 -0.22 -25.47
N LEU A 668 -4.34 -0.64 -25.89
CA LEU A 668 -4.01 -0.84 -27.30
C LEU A 668 -4.78 -2.02 -27.92
N GLU A 669 -4.98 -3.12 -27.19
CA GLU A 669 -5.75 -4.27 -27.66
C GLU A 669 -7.22 -3.90 -27.87
N MET A 670 -7.84 -3.20 -26.90
CA MET A 670 -9.22 -2.72 -27.02
C MET A 670 -9.35 -1.72 -28.17
N GLU A 671 -8.38 -0.81 -28.34
CA GLU A 671 -8.34 0.11 -29.48
C GLU A 671 -8.25 -0.66 -30.82
N GLY A 672 -7.39 -1.67 -30.89
CA GLY A 672 -7.26 -2.54 -32.07
C GLY A 672 -8.55 -3.27 -32.42
N LYS A 673 -9.25 -3.80 -31.41
CA LYS A 673 -10.56 -4.45 -31.57
C LYS A 673 -11.58 -3.51 -32.19
N VAL A 674 -11.72 -2.28 -31.66
CA VAL A 674 -12.69 -1.33 -32.20
C VAL A 674 -12.29 -0.79 -33.58
N LYS A 675 -10.99 -0.57 -33.84
CA LYS A 675 -10.50 -0.19 -35.18
C LYS A 675 -10.87 -1.22 -36.23
N LYS A 676 -10.77 -2.52 -35.89
CA LYS A 676 -11.19 -3.60 -36.79
C LYS A 676 -12.69 -3.53 -37.08
N VAL A 677 -13.52 -3.35 -36.06
CA VAL A 677 -14.98 -3.18 -36.23
C VAL A 677 -15.28 -1.98 -37.14
N PHE A 678 -14.65 -0.84 -36.90
CA PHE A 678 -14.86 0.38 -37.68
C PHE A 678 -14.48 0.23 -39.15
N GLY A 679 -13.46 -0.58 -39.46
CA GLY A 679 -13.07 -0.90 -40.84
C GLY A 679 -14.03 -1.86 -41.55
N GLU A 680 -14.73 -2.71 -40.81
CA GLU A 680 -15.66 -3.72 -41.33
C GLU A 680 -17.13 -3.25 -41.40
N MET A 681 -17.43 -2.00 -40.98
CA MET A 681 -18.80 -1.47 -41.00
C MET A 681 -19.37 -1.36 -42.42
N LYS A 682 -20.37 -2.21 -42.72
CA LYS A 682 -21.05 -2.29 -44.02
C LYS A 682 -22.09 -1.20 -44.25
N GLU A 683 -22.71 -0.67 -43.19
CA GLU A 683 -23.73 0.36 -43.33
C GLU A 683 -23.11 1.72 -43.68
N ALA A 684 -23.51 2.29 -44.84
CA ALA A 684 -23.00 3.56 -45.33
C ALA A 684 -23.23 4.74 -44.36
N GLU A 685 -24.30 4.71 -43.56
CA GLU A 685 -24.60 5.76 -42.58
C GLU A 685 -23.63 5.75 -41.38
N LEU A 686 -23.03 4.60 -41.06
CA LEU A 686 -22.11 4.45 -39.94
C LEU A 686 -20.65 4.62 -40.35
N GLN A 687 -20.33 4.43 -41.64
CA GLN A 687 -18.97 4.54 -42.17
C GLN A 687 -18.31 5.89 -41.87
N GLY A 688 -17.09 5.80 -41.39
CA GLY A 688 -16.38 6.92 -40.79
C GLY A 688 -14.89 6.67 -40.65
N THR A 689 -14.24 7.56 -39.92
CA THR A 689 -12.80 7.53 -39.69
C THR A 689 -12.53 7.50 -38.19
N TYR A 690 -11.58 6.66 -37.78
CA TYR A 690 -11.07 6.64 -36.43
C TYR A 690 -9.86 7.55 -36.34
N TYR A 691 -9.90 8.49 -35.39
CA TYR A 691 -8.84 9.44 -35.10
C TYR A 691 -8.22 9.05 -33.76
N PRO A 692 -7.02 8.40 -33.77
CA PRO A 692 -6.30 8.17 -32.53
C PRO A 692 -5.92 9.52 -31.92
N LEU A 693 -6.00 9.60 -30.60
CA LEU A 693 -5.51 10.77 -29.88
C LEU A 693 -3.97 10.82 -29.88
N ASP A 694 -3.33 9.65 -29.94
CA ASP A 694 -1.89 9.53 -30.15
C ASP A 694 -1.51 10.03 -31.56
N GLY A 695 -0.70 11.09 -31.61
CA GLY A 695 -0.31 11.77 -32.85
C GLY A 695 -1.31 12.81 -33.37
N MET A 696 -2.43 13.07 -32.68
CA MET A 696 -3.36 14.15 -33.04
C MET A 696 -2.76 15.53 -32.72
N THR A 697 -2.83 16.48 -33.67
CA THR A 697 -2.33 17.85 -33.41
C THR A 697 -3.24 18.59 -32.43
N LYS A 698 -2.68 19.53 -31.67
CA LYS A 698 -3.43 20.28 -30.64
C LYS A 698 -4.53 21.15 -31.24
N GLU A 699 -4.36 21.61 -32.48
CA GLU A 699 -5.38 22.39 -33.20
C GLU A 699 -6.60 21.52 -33.52
N VAL A 700 -6.38 20.31 -34.06
CA VAL A 700 -7.45 19.36 -34.35
C VAL A 700 -8.15 18.93 -33.07
N GLN A 701 -7.38 18.64 -32.01
CA GLN A 701 -7.93 18.29 -30.70
C GLN A 701 -8.82 19.43 -30.15
N THR A 702 -8.33 20.67 -30.20
CA THR A 702 -9.07 21.86 -29.73
C THR A 702 -10.33 22.08 -30.55
N GLN A 703 -10.27 21.95 -31.87
CA GLN A 703 -11.44 22.07 -32.74
C GLN A 703 -12.49 21.01 -32.42
N LEU A 704 -12.09 19.75 -32.25
CA LEU A 704 -13.03 18.67 -31.92
C LEU A 704 -13.67 18.84 -30.54
N ILE A 705 -12.96 19.45 -29.58
CA ILE A 705 -13.51 19.81 -28.26
C ILE A 705 -14.50 20.98 -28.40
N GLN A 706 -14.16 22.01 -29.18
CA GLN A 706 -15.02 23.17 -29.44
C GLN A 706 -16.30 22.79 -30.19
N ASP A 707 -16.21 21.83 -31.12
CA ASP A 707 -17.34 21.27 -31.83
C ASP A 707 -18.23 20.36 -30.94
N HIS A 708 -17.87 20.17 -29.66
CA HIS A 708 -18.51 19.27 -28.70
C HIS A 708 -18.45 17.77 -29.08
N PHE A 709 -17.47 17.37 -29.89
CA PHE A 709 -17.31 16.00 -30.36
C PHE A 709 -16.31 15.20 -29.55
N LEU A 710 -15.20 15.79 -29.08
CA LEU A 710 -14.16 15.09 -28.31
C LEU A 710 -14.30 15.35 -26.81
N PHE A 711 -13.96 14.35 -26.00
CA PHE A 711 -13.86 14.48 -24.55
C PHE A 711 -12.71 15.42 -24.13
N LYS A 712 -12.84 16.01 -22.94
CA LYS A 712 -11.80 16.91 -22.41
C LYS A 712 -10.62 16.10 -21.90
N GLU A 713 -9.42 16.61 -22.15
CA GLU A 713 -8.19 16.07 -21.57
C GLU A 713 -8.02 16.57 -20.13
N GLY A 714 -7.56 15.69 -19.23
CA GLY A 714 -7.14 16.09 -17.88
C GLY A 714 -8.27 16.32 -16.86
N ASP A 715 -9.33 15.52 -16.90
CA ASP A 715 -10.35 15.54 -15.85
C ASP A 715 -9.73 15.15 -14.50
N ARG A 716 -9.75 16.08 -13.53
CA ARG A 716 -9.15 15.89 -12.19
C ARG A 716 -9.78 14.73 -11.41
N PHE A 717 -11.05 14.43 -11.63
CA PHE A 717 -11.76 13.32 -10.96
C PHE A 717 -11.26 11.98 -11.51
N LEU A 718 -11.13 11.86 -12.84
CA LEU A 718 -10.61 10.66 -13.49
C LEU A 718 -9.12 10.45 -13.23
N GLN A 719 -8.32 11.53 -13.23
CA GLN A 719 -6.91 11.47 -12.86
C GLN A 719 -6.73 10.99 -11.42
N ALA A 720 -7.46 11.58 -10.48
CA ALA A 720 -7.43 11.16 -9.08
C ALA A 720 -8.01 9.76 -8.87
N ALA A 721 -8.77 9.21 -9.82
CA ALA A 721 -9.24 7.81 -9.82
C ALA A 721 -8.27 6.84 -10.51
N ASN A 722 -7.07 7.27 -10.91
CA ASN A 722 -6.13 6.48 -11.74
C ASN A 722 -6.72 6.01 -13.09
N ALA A 723 -7.74 6.70 -13.62
CA ALA A 723 -8.39 6.33 -14.87
C ALA A 723 -7.65 6.85 -16.12
N CYS A 724 -6.73 7.81 -15.96
CA CYS A 724 -5.98 8.42 -17.06
C CYS A 724 -4.56 7.84 -17.25
N ARG A 725 -4.26 6.64 -16.74
CA ARG A 725 -2.93 6.02 -16.90
C ARG A 725 -2.61 5.78 -18.38
N TYR A 726 -1.34 5.95 -18.74
CA TYR A 726 -0.82 5.77 -20.10
C TYR A 726 -1.42 6.71 -21.16
N TRP A 727 -2.01 7.84 -20.77
CA TRP A 727 -2.58 8.79 -21.72
C TRP A 727 -1.52 9.32 -22.70
N PRO A 728 -1.80 9.43 -24.02
CA PRO A 728 -3.07 9.16 -24.74
C PRO A 728 -3.16 7.76 -25.38
N LYS A 729 -2.35 6.78 -24.96
CA LYS A 729 -2.26 5.45 -25.61
C LYS A 729 -3.59 4.70 -25.61
N GLY A 730 -4.00 4.22 -26.78
CA GLY A 730 -5.25 3.51 -27.00
C GLY A 730 -6.51 4.38 -26.89
N ARG A 731 -6.39 5.71 -26.83
CA ARG A 731 -7.54 6.64 -26.79
C ARG A 731 -7.79 7.25 -28.15
N GLY A 732 -9.04 7.56 -28.43
CA GLY A 732 -9.39 8.25 -29.65
C GLY A 732 -10.89 8.39 -29.84
N ILE A 733 -11.24 8.89 -31.03
CA ILE A 733 -12.61 9.15 -31.43
C ILE A 733 -12.86 8.58 -32.82
N TYR A 734 -13.94 7.84 -32.97
CA TYR A 734 -14.53 7.52 -34.26
C TYR A 734 -15.66 8.50 -34.55
N HIS A 735 -15.79 8.96 -35.80
CA HIS A 735 -17.04 9.55 -36.25
C HIS A 735 -17.30 9.27 -37.73
N ASN A 736 -18.58 9.18 -38.09
CA ASN A 736 -18.99 9.08 -39.49
C ASN A 736 -18.76 10.40 -40.25
N LYS A 737 -18.88 10.36 -41.59
CA LYS A 737 -18.65 11.53 -42.47
C LYS A 737 -19.52 12.73 -42.09
N ASN A 738 -20.76 12.47 -41.66
CA ASN A 738 -21.75 13.49 -41.32
C ASN A 738 -21.67 13.94 -39.85
N LYS A 739 -20.72 13.41 -39.05
CA LYS A 739 -20.58 13.66 -37.60
C LYS A 739 -21.86 13.43 -36.80
N THR A 740 -22.68 12.48 -37.24
CA THR A 740 -23.97 12.11 -36.63
C THR A 740 -23.92 10.81 -35.84
N PHE A 741 -22.86 10.02 -36.02
CA PHE A 741 -22.52 8.86 -35.20
C PHE A 741 -21.06 8.99 -34.75
N LEU A 742 -20.82 8.92 -33.44
CA LEU A 742 -19.50 9.06 -32.83
C LEU A 742 -19.28 7.97 -31.78
N VAL A 743 -18.04 7.54 -31.61
CA VAL A 743 -17.64 6.61 -30.55
C VAL A 743 -16.38 7.13 -29.88
N TRP A 744 -16.44 7.39 -28.58
CA TRP A 744 -15.25 7.66 -27.78
C TRP A 744 -14.67 6.33 -27.30
N VAL A 745 -13.35 6.20 -27.40
CA VAL A 745 -12.62 4.99 -27.04
C VAL A 745 -11.69 5.30 -25.86
N ASN A 746 -11.84 4.53 -24.78
CA ASN A 746 -10.97 4.50 -23.60
C ASN A 746 -10.84 5.83 -22.81
N GLU A 747 -11.94 6.59 -22.69
CA GLU A 747 -12.01 7.77 -21.81
C GLU A 747 -12.45 7.37 -20.38
N GLU A 748 -13.68 7.67 -19.95
CA GLU A 748 -14.20 7.28 -18.64
C GLU A 748 -14.64 5.81 -18.63
N ASP A 749 -15.35 5.40 -19.69
CA ASP A 749 -15.72 4.02 -19.99
C ASP A 749 -14.92 3.54 -21.22
N HIS A 750 -14.91 2.24 -21.49
CA HIS A 750 -14.17 1.70 -22.64
C HIS A 750 -14.74 2.26 -23.96
N LEU A 751 -16.07 2.38 -24.03
CA LEU A 751 -16.77 3.02 -25.12
C LEU A 751 -17.86 3.96 -24.64
N ARG A 752 -17.95 5.13 -25.28
CA ARG A 752 -19.16 5.97 -25.26
C ARG A 752 -19.67 6.11 -26.68
N ILE A 753 -20.78 5.45 -26.99
CA ILE A 753 -21.42 5.42 -28.31
C ILE A 753 -22.46 6.55 -28.34
N ILE A 754 -22.40 7.39 -29.36
CA ILE A 754 -23.17 8.62 -29.47
C ILE A 754 -23.82 8.67 -30.85
N SER A 755 -25.11 8.97 -30.89
CA SER A 755 -25.84 9.33 -32.09
C SER A 755 -26.47 10.71 -31.87
N MET A 756 -26.32 11.61 -32.83
CA MET A 756 -26.89 12.96 -32.74
C MET A 756 -27.14 13.58 -34.11
N GLN A 757 -28.12 14.48 -34.18
CA GLN A 757 -28.39 15.29 -35.38
C GLN A 757 -29.18 16.56 -35.02
N LYS A 758 -29.30 17.48 -35.97
CA LYS A 758 -30.20 18.63 -35.86
C LYS A 758 -31.67 18.20 -35.95
N GLY A 759 -32.57 18.95 -35.32
CA GLY A 759 -34.00 18.67 -35.29
C GLY A 759 -34.45 17.64 -34.24
N GLY A 760 -35.73 17.25 -34.31
CA GLY A 760 -36.46 16.49 -33.28
C GLY A 760 -36.72 15.02 -33.60
N ASN A 761 -36.10 14.45 -34.66
CA ASN A 761 -36.32 13.06 -35.05
C ASN A 761 -35.59 12.05 -34.15
N VAL A 762 -36.18 11.78 -32.99
CA VAL A 762 -35.64 10.86 -31.98
C VAL A 762 -35.54 9.42 -32.50
N GLY A 763 -36.53 8.95 -33.27
CA GLY A 763 -36.55 7.60 -33.84
C GLY A 763 -35.36 7.31 -34.74
N GLN A 764 -34.98 8.26 -35.61
CA GLN A 764 -33.79 8.13 -36.46
C GLN A 764 -32.49 8.10 -35.65
N VAL A 765 -32.37 8.99 -34.66
CA VAL A 765 -31.18 9.06 -33.79
C VAL A 765 -31.00 7.77 -33.01
N LEU A 766 -32.08 7.23 -32.43
CA LEU A 766 -32.06 5.96 -31.71
C LEU A 766 -31.75 4.80 -32.65
N GLY A 767 -32.42 4.70 -33.81
CA GLY A 767 -32.17 3.63 -34.78
C GLY A 767 -30.70 3.54 -35.19
N ARG A 768 -30.05 4.67 -35.46
CA ARG A 768 -28.61 4.73 -35.78
C ARG A 768 -27.74 4.29 -34.59
N LEU A 769 -28.08 4.69 -33.37
CA LEU A 769 -27.36 4.27 -32.17
C LEU A 769 -27.39 2.75 -32.00
N ILE A 770 -28.57 2.14 -32.19
CA ILE A 770 -28.78 0.70 -32.04
C ILE A 770 -27.95 -0.08 -33.03
N LYS A 771 -27.99 0.31 -34.31
CA LYS A 771 -27.20 -0.30 -35.38
C LYS A 771 -25.71 -0.26 -35.06
N GLY A 772 -25.20 0.91 -34.65
CA GLY A 772 -23.79 1.07 -34.27
C GLY A 772 -23.40 0.24 -33.05
N ALA A 773 -24.24 0.21 -32.01
CA ALA A 773 -23.98 -0.56 -30.80
C ALA A 773 -23.97 -2.08 -31.07
N LYS A 774 -24.92 -2.59 -31.88
CA LYS A 774 -24.96 -4.00 -32.29
C LYS A 774 -23.76 -4.41 -33.12
N ALA A 775 -23.37 -3.59 -34.10
CA ALA A 775 -22.20 -3.86 -34.94
C ALA A 775 -20.91 -4.01 -34.10
N ILE A 776 -20.77 -3.22 -33.04
CA ILE A 776 -19.64 -3.34 -32.11
C ILE A 776 -19.79 -4.58 -31.22
N GLN A 777 -20.99 -4.83 -30.70
CA GLN A 777 -21.24 -5.96 -29.80
C GLN A 777 -21.02 -7.33 -30.44
N GLU A 778 -21.33 -7.48 -31.73
CA GLU A 778 -21.12 -8.72 -32.49
C GLU A 778 -19.66 -9.17 -32.50
N GLN A 779 -18.72 -8.22 -32.56
CA GLN A 779 -17.29 -8.49 -32.63
C GLN A 779 -16.59 -8.37 -31.26
N ALA A 780 -17.18 -7.60 -30.33
CA ALA A 780 -16.61 -7.34 -29.01
C ALA A 780 -17.73 -7.31 -27.94
N PRO A 781 -17.94 -8.43 -27.20
CA PRO A 781 -19.04 -8.54 -26.25
C PRO A 781 -18.90 -7.53 -25.11
N PHE A 782 -20.03 -7.01 -24.64
CA PHE A 782 -20.09 -6.05 -23.54
C PHE A 782 -20.42 -6.72 -22.20
N SER A 783 -19.96 -6.11 -21.12
CA SER A 783 -20.16 -6.57 -19.75
C SER A 783 -21.51 -6.11 -19.21
N ARG A 784 -22.36 -7.08 -18.81
CA ARG A 784 -23.69 -6.84 -18.23
C ARG A 784 -23.87 -7.67 -16.97
N ASP A 785 -24.28 -7.02 -15.90
CA ASP A 785 -24.70 -7.63 -14.63
C ASP A 785 -26.23 -7.82 -14.60
N GLU A 786 -26.71 -8.86 -13.91
CA GLU A 786 -28.14 -9.16 -13.82
C GLU A 786 -28.90 -8.08 -13.02
N ARG A 787 -28.28 -7.53 -11.97
CA ARG A 787 -28.87 -6.49 -11.12
C ARG A 787 -28.58 -5.11 -11.66
N LEU A 788 -27.33 -4.80 -11.98
CA LEU A 788 -26.88 -3.44 -12.30
C LEU A 788 -26.94 -3.10 -13.81
N GLY A 789 -27.31 -4.06 -14.66
CA GLY A 789 -27.37 -3.83 -16.11
C GLY A 789 -25.99 -3.72 -16.73
N TRP A 790 -25.86 -2.87 -17.75
CA TRP A 790 -24.55 -2.63 -18.38
C TRP A 790 -23.61 -1.97 -17.38
N LEU A 791 -22.44 -2.58 -17.21
CA LEU A 791 -21.46 -2.13 -16.23
C LEU A 791 -20.63 -0.97 -16.79
N THR A 792 -20.46 0.06 -15.97
CA THR A 792 -19.69 1.27 -16.25
C THR A 792 -18.74 1.58 -15.10
N PHE A 793 -17.70 2.35 -15.38
CA PHE A 793 -16.68 2.72 -14.38
C PHE A 793 -17.27 3.51 -13.21
N CYS A 794 -18.17 4.45 -13.51
CA CYS A 794 -18.89 5.25 -12.53
C CYS A 794 -20.27 4.64 -12.22
N PRO A 795 -20.69 4.55 -10.94
CA PRO A 795 -22.02 4.04 -10.56
C PRO A 795 -23.17 4.90 -11.11
N SER A 796 -22.93 6.18 -11.40
CA SER A 796 -23.95 7.08 -11.96
C SER A 796 -24.39 6.71 -13.38
N ASN A 797 -23.57 5.91 -14.09
CA ASN A 797 -23.77 5.57 -15.49
C ASN A 797 -24.29 4.13 -15.69
N LEU A 798 -24.57 3.38 -14.61
CA LEU A 798 -25.06 2.00 -14.64
C LEU A 798 -26.47 1.87 -15.26
N GLY A 799 -26.89 0.62 -15.48
CA GLY A 799 -28.23 0.26 -15.95
C GLY A 799 -28.32 0.21 -17.47
N THR A 800 -29.18 1.04 -18.04
CA THR A 800 -29.26 1.24 -19.51
C THR A 800 -28.01 1.90 -20.06
N THR A 801 -27.36 2.73 -19.23
CA THR A 801 -26.34 3.73 -19.55
C THR A 801 -26.80 4.78 -20.56
N VAL A 802 -28.08 4.73 -20.96
CA VAL A 802 -28.66 5.60 -21.97
C VAL A 802 -28.97 6.96 -21.39
N ARG A 803 -28.46 7.99 -22.06
CA ARG A 803 -28.91 9.36 -21.87
C ARG A 803 -29.35 9.92 -23.21
N ALA A 804 -30.65 10.07 -23.36
CA ALA A 804 -31.31 10.73 -24.47
C ALA A 804 -31.58 12.18 -24.07
N SER A 805 -31.21 13.13 -24.93
CA SER A 805 -31.40 14.54 -24.67
C SER A 805 -31.71 15.36 -25.92
N VAL A 806 -32.36 16.49 -25.70
CA VAL A 806 -32.67 17.49 -26.72
C VAL A 806 -32.16 18.86 -26.28
N HIS A 807 -31.59 19.60 -27.22
CA HIS A 807 -31.44 21.04 -27.09
C HIS A 807 -32.73 21.69 -27.60
N ILE A 808 -33.51 22.24 -26.68
CA ILE A 808 -34.84 22.77 -26.97
C ILE A 808 -35.00 24.20 -26.46
N LYS A 809 -35.68 25.02 -27.25
CA LYS A 809 -36.01 26.42 -26.97
C LYS A 809 -37.45 26.52 -26.45
N LEU A 810 -37.62 26.92 -25.19
CA LEU A 810 -38.92 27.02 -24.50
C LEU A 810 -39.05 28.37 -23.77
N PRO A 811 -39.06 29.51 -24.47
CA PRO A 811 -38.94 30.82 -23.86
C PRO A 811 -40.08 31.15 -22.89
N LYS A 812 -41.31 30.67 -23.14
CA LYS A 812 -42.46 30.95 -22.28
C LYS A 812 -42.56 29.97 -21.12
N THR A 813 -42.45 28.67 -21.39
CA THR A 813 -42.58 27.60 -20.39
C THR A 813 -41.44 27.65 -19.40
N SER A 814 -40.21 27.93 -19.84
CA SER A 814 -39.05 28.02 -18.95
C SER A 814 -39.04 29.29 -18.08
N ALA A 815 -39.78 30.33 -18.45
CA ALA A 815 -39.94 31.53 -17.63
C ALA A 815 -40.91 31.33 -16.45
N ARG A 816 -41.65 30.21 -16.42
CA ARG A 816 -42.57 29.91 -15.32
C ARG A 816 -41.79 29.50 -14.05
N PRO A 817 -42.24 29.94 -12.86
CA PRO A 817 -41.59 29.59 -11.60
C PRO A 817 -41.68 28.09 -11.27
N ASP A 818 -42.64 27.36 -11.84
CA ASP A 818 -42.84 25.93 -11.64
C ASP A 818 -42.13 25.03 -12.68
N PHE A 819 -41.39 25.59 -13.64
CA PHE A 819 -40.75 24.84 -14.74
C PHE A 819 -39.87 23.67 -14.25
N LYS A 820 -39.04 23.91 -13.24
CA LYS A 820 -38.18 22.86 -12.66
C LYS A 820 -39.02 21.73 -12.07
N LYS A 821 -40.10 22.07 -11.37
CA LYS A 821 -41.02 21.10 -10.78
C LYS A 821 -41.73 20.27 -11.87
N ILE A 822 -42.19 20.91 -12.94
CA ILE A 822 -42.80 20.22 -14.09
C ILE A 822 -41.82 19.18 -14.67
N CYS A 823 -40.57 19.57 -14.90
CA CYS A 823 -39.56 18.65 -15.43
C CYS A 823 -39.23 17.51 -14.46
N ASP A 824 -39.11 17.79 -13.16
CA ASP A 824 -38.90 16.76 -12.13
C ASP A 824 -40.09 15.76 -12.07
N ASP A 825 -41.34 16.25 -12.16
CA ASP A 825 -42.55 15.41 -12.20
C ASP A 825 -42.60 14.51 -13.46
N LEU A 826 -42.07 15.02 -14.59
CA LEU A 826 -41.87 14.26 -15.82
C LEU A 826 -40.62 13.35 -15.79
N LYS A 827 -39.87 13.34 -14.68
CA LYS A 827 -38.62 12.58 -14.49
C LYS A 827 -37.53 12.99 -15.49
N LEU A 828 -37.52 14.27 -15.88
CA LEU A 828 -36.53 14.88 -16.76
C LEU A 828 -35.50 15.66 -15.95
N GLN A 829 -34.26 15.66 -16.44
CA GLN A 829 -33.19 16.50 -15.94
C GLN A 829 -32.95 17.67 -16.91
N ILE A 830 -32.96 18.89 -16.37
CA ILE A 830 -32.67 20.12 -17.10
C ILE A 830 -31.19 20.51 -16.88
N ARG A 831 -30.48 20.90 -17.95
CA ARG A 831 -29.12 21.47 -17.91
C ARG A 831 -29.01 22.67 -18.86
N GLY A 832 -27.99 23.50 -18.67
CA GLY A 832 -27.63 24.55 -19.63
C GLY A 832 -26.99 23.98 -20.90
N ILE A 833 -26.80 24.85 -21.90
CA ILE A 833 -26.41 24.48 -23.27
C ILE A 833 -24.99 23.88 -23.33
N HIS A 834 -24.13 24.19 -22.35
CA HIS A 834 -22.76 23.68 -22.27
C HIS A 834 -22.61 22.48 -21.33
N GLY A 835 -23.73 21.90 -20.86
CA GLY A 835 -23.74 20.69 -20.02
C GLY A 835 -23.99 20.96 -18.54
N GLU A 836 -23.48 20.05 -17.69
CA GLU A 836 -23.69 20.08 -16.23
C GLU A 836 -23.12 21.35 -15.62
N HIS A 837 -23.90 22.01 -14.77
CA HIS A 837 -23.56 23.28 -14.10
C HIS A 837 -23.38 24.51 -15.01
N SER A 838 -23.83 24.47 -16.27
CA SER A 838 -23.89 25.67 -17.12
C SER A 838 -25.25 26.38 -17.03
N GLU A 839 -25.24 27.71 -17.09
CA GLU A 839 -26.46 28.50 -17.16
C GLU A 839 -27.12 28.38 -18.55
N SER A 840 -28.45 28.52 -18.59
CA SER A 840 -29.18 28.59 -19.85
C SER A 840 -29.06 30.00 -20.43
N ALA A 841 -28.83 30.11 -21.75
CA ALA A 841 -28.84 31.38 -22.45
C ALA A 841 -30.02 31.42 -23.43
N GLY A 842 -30.86 32.45 -23.34
CA GLY A 842 -31.94 32.68 -24.30
C GLY A 842 -33.09 31.67 -24.29
N GLY A 843 -33.36 31.01 -23.15
CA GLY A 843 -34.45 30.04 -23.01
C GLY A 843 -34.20 28.70 -23.70
N VAL A 844 -32.93 28.37 -23.97
CA VAL A 844 -32.50 27.08 -24.55
C VAL A 844 -31.92 26.19 -23.47
N TYR A 845 -32.39 24.95 -23.40
CA TYR A 845 -32.02 23.97 -22.38
C TYR A 845 -31.64 22.62 -23.00
N ASP A 846 -30.70 21.91 -22.35
CA ASP A 846 -30.46 20.48 -22.56
C ASP A 846 -31.40 19.70 -21.62
N ILE A 847 -32.45 19.10 -22.17
CA ILE A 847 -33.44 18.32 -21.42
C ILE A 847 -33.22 16.84 -21.71
N SER A 848 -33.03 16.03 -20.67
CA SER A 848 -32.72 14.60 -20.80
C SER A 848 -33.46 13.71 -19.80
N ASN A 849 -33.54 12.40 -20.06
CA ASN A 849 -34.04 11.45 -19.07
C ASN A 849 -33.16 11.44 -17.81
N LYS A 850 -33.79 11.45 -16.64
CA LYS A 850 -33.08 11.40 -15.35
C LYS A 850 -32.71 9.98 -14.97
N ALA A 851 -33.63 9.03 -15.13
CA ALA A 851 -33.45 7.64 -14.72
C ALA A 851 -32.59 6.86 -15.73
N ARG A 852 -31.71 6.00 -15.20
CA ARG A 852 -30.88 5.08 -15.99
C ARG A 852 -30.96 3.62 -15.52
N LEU A 853 -31.36 3.40 -14.28
CA LEU A 853 -31.63 2.10 -13.67
C LEU A 853 -33.14 1.91 -13.43
N GLY A 854 -33.60 0.66 -13.43
CA GLY A 854 -34.99 0.27 -13.16
C GLY A 854 -35.94 0.38 -14.36
N LEU A 855 -35.43 0.69 -15.55
CA LEU A 855 -36.18 0.80 -16.80
C LEU A 855 -35.35 0.29 -17.98
N THR A 856 -35.98 -0.08 -19.08
CA THR A 856 -35.29 -0.50 -20.32
C THR A 856 -34.68 0.69 -21.05
N GLU A 857 -33.76 0.43 -21.99
CA GLU A 857 -33.15 1.46 -22.82
C GLU A 857 -34.21 2.25 -23.62
N PHE A 858 -35.21 1.54 -24.19
CA PHE A 858 -36.32 2.17 -24.90
C PHE A 858 -37.20 3.01 -23.98
N GLU A 859 -37.54 2.52 -22.78
CA GLU A 859 -38.31 3.27 -21.80
C GLU A 859 -37.59 4.57 -21.38
N ALA A 860 -36.27 4.54 -21.25
CA ALA A 860 -35.48 5.73 -20.93
C ALA A 860 -35.56 6.78 -22.05
N VAL A 861 -35.47 6.37 -23.32
CA VAL A 861 -35.64 7.27 -24.46
C VAL A 861 -37.08 7.78 -24.54
N LYS A 862 -38.06 6.89 -24.32
CA LYS A 862 -39.48 7.24 -24.40
C LYS A 862 -39.90 8.20 -23.28
N GLN A 863 -39.34 8.08 -22.08
CA GLN A 863 -39.52 9.06 -21.01
C GLN A 863 -39.07 10.46 -21.42
N MET A 864 -37.89 10.59 -22.05
CA MET A 864 -37.44 11.87 -22.61
C MET A 864 -38.40 12.35 -23.70
N TYR A 865 -38.77 11.47 -24.63
CA TYR A 865 -39.64 11.78 -25.76
C TYR A 865 -41.01 12.32 -25.32
N ASP A 866 -41.73 11.59 -24.46
CA ASP A 866 -43.07 11.93 -24.01
C ASP A 866 -43.06 13.21 -23.17
N GLY A 867 -42.05 13.38 -22.33
CA GLY A 867 -41.88 14.59 -21.52
C GLY A 867 -41.58 15.82 -22.37
N VAL A 868 -40.69 15.72 -23.37
CA VAL A 868 -40.41 16.82 -24.31
C VAL A 868 -41.63 17.16 -25.16
N LYS A 869 -42.37 16.15 -25.63
CA LYS A 869 -43.64 16.36 -26.36
C LYS A 869 -44.61 17.19 -25.53
N TYR A 870 -44.80 16.84 -24.25
CA TYR A 870 -45.65 17.58 -23.33
C TYR A 870 -45.15 19.02 -23.10
N LEU A 871 -43.84 19.23 -22.96
CA LEU A 871 -43.26 20.57 -22.83
C LEU A 871 -43.50 21.43 -24.07
N ILE A 872 -43.42 20.87 -25.28
CA ILE A 872 -43.75 21.56 -26.52
C ILE A 872 -45.24 21.92 -26.57
N GLU A 873 -46.13 21.02 -26.14
CA GLU A 873 -47.55 21.31 -26.05
C GLU A 873 -47.87 22.43 -25.05
N LEU A 874 -47.15 22.47 -23.92
CA LEU A 874 -47.25 23.57 -22.95
C LEU A 874 -46.75 24.89 -23.55
N GLU A 875 -45.63 24.87 -24.28
CA GLU A 875 -45.07 26.07 -24.92
C GLU A 875 -45.99 26.64 -26.00
N LYS A 876 -46.71 25.77 -26.73
CA LYS A 876 -47.71 26.19 -27.73
C LYS A 876 -48.97 26.79 -27.10
N LYS A 877 -49.29 26.42 -25.86
CA LYS A 877 -50.47 26.91 -25.12
C LYS A 877 -50.20 28.18 -24.33
N ALA A 878 -48.95 28.38 -23.88
CA ALA A 878 -48.46 29.65 -23.33
C ALA A 878 -48.28 30.68 -24.43
#